data_AF-A0A948V7Z8-F1
#
_entry.id   AF-A0A948V7Z8-F1
#
_cell.length_a   1.000
_cell.length_b   1.000
_cell.length_c   1.000
_cell.angle_alpha   90.00
_cell.angle_beta   90.00
_cell.angle_gamma   90.00
#
_symmetry.space_group_name_H-M   'P 1'
#
loop_
_entity.id
_entity.type
_entity.pdbx_description
1 polymer ?
#
loop_
_entity_poly.entity_id
_entity_poly.type
_entity_poly.pdbx_seq_one_letter_code
_entity_poly.pdbx_strand_id
1 'polypeptide(L)'
;MRYAETGFQLEIDLTRGSIDKVETDPRETALYLGGNGMDAKLLYDRVPPGTDPWSPDNLLIFGNGLLNGTCVPGANRVSVNTIAPVNGLMGHSLMGGFFGPEMKMAGYDRIVIRGEAPDLVYLAIHNDKVEIRDARHLRGKGMVDTQRLIQEELNDKRAWVAAIGPAGENRVIMASIDCGNSSAARTPGPVMGAKKLKAIAIRGTKDVYLAHPAELWEMCSRLRKELDANPNIGDWMATDEDDSFHHNNFSWGNARVRRKTFWSASLEERWRNLKYDHLNRWTGCWNCPKACHNLIQWPNRRRFSYKCYGKDTYHMAAFQELDFTYEILPVSMDLGFDSYSTPQVIAFALELLEAGILTEKDFPGMPSDVRQRFYYLLQKIAFREGIGDVLAHGVSGAAAIIGNGAEKFDHNTVKKFEQLPIKLGKLNPAYFLMIATGEDMAITQIEGSFPQDPITDPELKEEFIRKWVAVPDKKFAEWFRQWVKRDQLPDDAMVEIVDWNEGMHYLDDSLGFCGFVSSFRGQFGGTTGYHVWNMPQIITHATGIEFDKDRLWECFQRNRNLIRALNNRLGLRRFMERPPEDHWAVRNEEYEQLLLTKYYDFKGWTFDGIPTKETLEKFSLGYVAEDLIKRGILTGNEVTALKDARAKKEKE
;
A
#
# COMPACT_ATOMS: atom_id res chain seq x y z
N MET A 1 -28.41 13.10 -11.92
CA MET A 1 -27.02 13.61 -11.95
C MET A 1 -26.29 12.97 -10.79
N ARG A 2 -25.06 12.49 -10.98
CA ARG A 2 -24.24 11.89 -9.91
C ARG A 2 -23.37 13.00 -9.30
N TYR A 3 -23.06 12.89 -8.01
CA TYR A 3 -22.27 13.88 -7.27
C TYR A 3 -21.05 13.23 -6.62
N ALA A 4 -19.95 13.98 -6.49
CA ALA A 4 -18.59 13.54 -6.15
C ALA A 4 -17.97 12.55 -7.14
N GLU A 5 -18.71 11.52 -7.55
CA GLU A 5 -18.35 10.65 -8.67
C GLU A 5 -18.79 11.22 -10.02
N THR A 6 -18.05 10.82 -11.06
CA THR A 6 -18.36 11.20 -12.45
C THR A 6 -19.45 10.31 -13.05
N GLY A 7 -19.55 9.07 -12.55
CA GLY A 7 -20.46 8.04 -13.04
C GLY A 7 -19.90 7.22 -14.21
N PHE A 8 -18.67 7.50 -14.64
CA PHE A 8 -18.07 6.85 -15.81
C PHE A 8 -16.69 6.26 -15.51
N GLN A 9 -16.38 5.17 -16.19
CA GLN A 9 -15.05 4.59 -16.25
C GLN A 9 -14.58 4.47 -17.70
N LEU A 10 -13.26 4.44 -17.89
CA LEU A 10 -12.64 4.06 -19.16
C LEU A 10 -12.33 2.57 -19.15
N GLU A 11 -12.81 1.86 -20.15
CA GLU A 11 -12.42 0.49 -20.47
C GLU A 11 -11.43 0.51 -21.63
N ILE A 12 -10.23 -0.01 -21.39
CA ILE A 12 -9.14 -0.04 -22.37
C ILE A 12 -8.78 -1.48 -22.65
N ASP A 13 -8.95 -1.92 -23.90
CA ASP A 13 -8.43 -3.19 -24.38
C ASP A 13 -7.20 -2.93 -25.25
N LEU A 14 -6.01 -3.17 -24.70
CA LEU A 14 -4.74 -2.89 -25.37
C LEU A 14 -4.46 -3.85 -26.53
N THR A 15 -5.08 -5.04 -26.53
CA THR A 15 -4.93 -6.01 -27.61
C THR A 15 -5.74 -5.60 -28.82
N ARG A 16 -6.97 -5.10 -28.60
CA ARG A 16 -7.84 -4.61 -29.67
C ARG A 16 -7.59 -3.15 -30.04
N GLY A 17 -6.94 -2.40 -29.15
CA GLY A 17 -6.79 -0.94 -29.27
C GLY A 17 -8.11 -0.18 -29.06
N SER A 18 -9.09 -0.77 -28.37
CA SER A 18 -10.40 -0.13 -28.13
C SER A 18 -10.42 0.66 -26.82
N ILE A 19 -11.20 1.74 -26.84
CA ILE A 19 -11.34 2.70 -25.75
C ILE A 19 -12.83 2.98 -25.61
N ASP A 20 -13.43 2.55 -24.51
CA ASP A 20 -14.85 2.70 -24.27
C ASP A 20 -15.10 3.49 -22.98
N LYS A 21 -15.97 4.50 -23.05
CA LYS A 21 -16.48 5.21 -21.88
C LYS A 21 -17.76 4.52 -21.41
N VAL A 22 -17.72 3.90 -20.24
CA VAL A 22 -18.80 3.07 -19.72
C VAL A 22 -19.43 3.72 -18.51
N GLU A 23 -20.75 3.87 -18.52
CA GLU A 23 -21.52 4.30 -17.35
C GLU A 23 -21.53 3.19 -16.30
N THR A 24 -21.37 3.58 -15.04
CA THR A 24 -21.23 2.68 -13.90
C THR A 24 -22.56 2.57 -13.15
N ASP A 25 -22.79 1.51 -12.39
CA ASP A 25 -24.05 1.37 -11.63
C ASP A 25 -24.02 2.25 -10.36
N PRO A 26 -24.94 3.21 -10.20
CA PRO A 26 -24.96 4.08 -9.02
C PRO A 26 -25.21 3.33 -7.70
N ARG A 27 -25.79 2.13 -7.75
CA ARG A 27 -25.99 1.30 -6.55
C ARG A 27 -24.67 0.80 -5.99
N GLU A 28 -23.66 0.61 -6.83
CA GLU A 28 -22.37 0.11 -6.39
C GLU A 28 -21.62 1.15 -5.55
N THR A 29 -21.77 2.44 -5.85
CA THR A 29 -21.21 3.53 -5.03
C THR A 29 -21.75 3.51 -3.60
N ALA A 30 -23.04 3.21 -3.45
CA ALA A 30 -23.69 3.07 -2.15
C ALA A 30 -23.23 1.83 -1.34
N LEU A 31 -22.67 0.81 -2.01
CA LEU A 31 -22.26 -0.47 -1.40
C LEU A 31 -20.76 -0.56 -1.14
N TYR A 32 -19.96 -0.08 -2.10
CA TYR A 32 -18.51 -0.26 -2.16
C TYR A 32 -17.75 1.07 -2.11
N LEU A 33 -18.45 2.21 -2.09
CA LEU A 33 -17.90 3.57 -2.15
C LEU A 33 -17.19 3.85 -3.49
N GLY A 34 -15.88 3.65 -3.55
CA GLY A 34 -15.01 3.96 -4.69
C GLY A 34 -13.66 3.28 -4.50
N GLY A 35 -12.63 3.73 -5.23
CA GLY A 35 -11.25 3.26 -5.08
C GLY A 35 -11.13 1.74 -4.97
N ASN A 36 -10.42 1.28 -3.93
CA ASN A 36 -10.15 -0.14 -3.70
C ASN A 36 -11.41 -1.02 -3.64
N GLY A 37 -12.47 -0.57 -2.94
CA GLY A 37 -13.71 -1.36 -2.80
C GLY A 37 -14.37 -1.69 -4.15
N MET A 38 -14.47 -0.69 -5.03
CA MET A 38 -15.04 -0.87 -6.35
C MET A 38 -14.12 -1.64 -7.29
N ASP A 39 -12.81 -1.40 -7.21
CA ASP A 39 -11.83 -2.11 -8.04
C ASP A 39 -11.79 -3.61 -7.69
N ALA A 40 -11.91 -3.95 -6.39
CA ALA A 40 -12.03 -5.33 -5.94
C ALA A 40 -13.30 -6.02 -6.47
N LYS A 41 -14.42 -5.30 -6.57
CA LYS A 41 -15.65 -5.79 -7.20
C LYS A 41 -15.44 -6.12 -8.68
N LEU A 42 -14.79 -5.23 -9.42
CA LEU A 42 -14.45 -5.47 -10.83
C LEU A 42 -13.51 -6.66 -11.00
N LEU A 43 -12.47 -6.78 -10.17
CA LEU A 43 -11.58 -7.94 -10.19
C LEU A 43 -12.33 -9.24 -9.89
N TYR A 44 -13.21 -9.24 -8.89
CA TYR A 44 -14.01 -10.42 -8.57
C TYR A 44 -14.91 -10.85 -9.73
N ASP A 45 -15.61 -9.91 -10.35
CA ASP A 45 -16.54 -10.23 -11.43
C ASP A 45 -15.85 -10.66 -12.72
N ARG A 46 -14.68 -10.08 -13.03
CA ARG A 46 -14.13 -10.10 -14.39
C ARG A 46 -12.79 -10.81 -14.54
N VAL A 47 -12.05 -11.04 -13.45
CA VAL A 47 -10.81 -11.83 -13.51
C VAL A 47 -11.13 -13.26 -13.12
N PRO A 48 -11.08 -14.22 -14.08
CA PRO A 48 -11.34 -15.62 -13.76
C PRO A 48 -10.33 -16.15 -12.75
N PRO A 49 -10.72 -17.05 -11.84
CA PRO A 49 -9.74 -17.75 -11.03
C PRO A 49 -8.81 -18.60 -11.87
N GLY A 50 -7.57 -18.76 -11.38
CA GLY A 50 -6.49 -19.40 -12.12
C GLY A 50 -5.88 -18.53 -13.22
N THR A 51 -6.31 -17.28 -13.36
CA THR A 51 -5.65 -16.32 -14.26
C THR A 51 -4.19 -16.16 -13.85
N ASP A 52 -3.29 -16.47 -14.77
CA ASP A 52 -1.87 -16.14 -14.65
C ASP A 52 -1.75 -14.62 -14.48
N PRO A 53 -1.07 -14.10 -13.44
CA PRO A 53 -0.86 -12.66 -13.25
C PRO A 53 -0.22 -11.96 -14.47
N TRP A 54 0.50 -12.68 -15.32
CA TRP A 54 1.10 -12.14 -16.54
C TRP A 54 0.15 -12.15 -17.75
N SER A 55 -1.03 -12.75 -17.62
CA SER A 55 -1.99 -12.91 -18.71
C SER A 55 -2.58 -11.56 -19.16
N PRO A 56 -2.89 -11.41 -20.46
CA PRO A 56 -3.73 -10.32 -20.96
C PRO A 56 -5.09 -10.21 -20.25
N ASP A 57 -5.62 -11.30 -19.68
CA ASP A 57 -6.90 -11.33 -18.95
C ASP A 57 -6.80 -10.76 -17.52
N ASN A 58 -5.61 -10.62 -16.96
CA ASN A 58 -5.43 -9.90 -15.70
C ASN A 58 -5.81 -8.43 -15.91
N LEU A 59 -6.48 -7.80 -14.95
CA LEU A 59 -6.84 -6.39 -15.05
C LEU A 59 -5.85 -5.54 -14.28
N LEU A 60 -5.48 -4.39 -14.87
CA LEU A 60 -4.81 -3.31 -14.16
C LEU A 60 -5.81 -2.15 -14.04
N ILE A 61 -6.18 -1.80 -12.83
CA ILE A 61 -7.23 -0.82 -12.57
C ILE A 61 -6.66 0.35 -11.79
N PHE A 62 -6.81 1.57 -12.30
CA PHE A 62 -6.55 2.81 -11.56
C PHE A 62 -7.88 3.35 -11.05
N GLY A 63 -8.19 3.14 -9.77
CA GLY A 63 -9.43 3.56 -9.13
C GLY A 63 -9.29 4.83 -8.31
N ASN A 64 -10.08 5.84 -8.66
CA ASN A 64 -10.16 7.06 -7.87
C ASN A 64 -10.91 6.79 -6.57
N GLY A 65 -10.37 7.30 -5.47
CA GLY A 65 -11.18 7.49 -4.28
C GLY A 65 -12.41 8.34 -4.59
N LEU A 66 -13.53 7.98 -3.97
CA LEU A 66 -14.83 8.63 -4.20
C LEU A 66 -14.77 10.16 -4.10
N LEU A 67 -14.02 10.69 -3.13
CA LEU A 67 -13.94 12.10 -2.78
C LEU A 67 -12.79 12.86 -3.45
N ASN A 68 -12.00 12.21 -4.31
CA ASN A 68 -10.95 12.91 -5.05
C ASN A 68 -11.54 14.08 -5.86
N GLY A 69 -10.75 15.11 -6.18
CA GLY A 69 -11.23 16.26 -6.97
C GLY A 69 -12.27 17.16 -6.30
N THR A 70 -12.79 16.79 -5.12
CA THR A 70 -13.70 17.61 -4.31
C THR A 70 -12.95 18.54 -3.36
N CYS A 71 -13.62 19.51 -2.73
CA CYS A 71 -12.97 20.41 -1.77
C CYS A 71 -12.47 19.73 -0.48
N VAL A 72 -12.68 18.43 -0.30
CA VAL A 72 -12.25 17.66 0.88
C VAL A 72 -10.71 17.62 0.97
N PRO A 73 -10.10 18.17 2.03
CA PRO A 73 -8.64 18.24 2.14
C PRO A 73 -7.96 16.86 2.15
N GLY A 74 -6.86 16.69 1.43
CA GLY A 74 -6.10 15.44 1.44
C GLY A 74 -6.80 14.22 0.80
N ALA A 75 -8.00 14.39 0.21
CA ALA A 75 -8.65 13.39 -0.65
C ALA A 75 -8.02 13.43 -2.06
N ASN A 76 -7.01 12.60 -2.29
CA ASN A 76 -6.23 12.57 -3.52
C ASN A 76 -5.61 11.21 -3.86
N ARG A 77 -5.95 10.14 -3.14
CA ARG A 77 -5.36 8.82 -3.34
C ARG A 77 -6.06 8.05 -4.44
N VAL A 78 -5.27 7.46 -5.33
CA VAL A 78 -5.68 6.47 -6.34
C VAL A 78 -5.21 5.12 -5.86
N SER A 79 -6.11 4.14 -5.85
CA SER A 79 -5.76 2.74 -5.62
C SER A 79 -5.48 2.09 -6.98
N VAL A 80 -4.33 1.45 -7.13
CA VAL A 80 -3.96 0.70 -8.33
C VAL A 80 -4.04 -0.79 -8.04
N ASN A 81 -5.00 -1.47 -8.65
CA ASN A 81 -5.43 -2.82 -8.29
C ASN A 81 -5.14 -3.82 -9.42
N THR A 82 -4.68 -5.00 -9.05
CA THR A 82 -4.40 -6.11 -9.98
C THR A 82 -4.30 -7.45 -9.24
N ILE A 83 -4.22 -8.56 -9.96
CA ILE A 83 -3.63 -9.78 -9.41
C ILE A 83 -2.10 -9.63 -9.45
N ALA A 84 -1.46 -9.79 -8.29
CA ALA A 84 -0.05 -9.55 -8.03
C ALA A 84 0.82 -10.73 -8.51
N PRO A 85 1.84 -10.51 -9.35
CA PRO A 85 2.71 -11.59 -9.81
C PRO A 85 3.56 -12.27 -8.73
N VAL A 86 3.83 -11.59 -7.61
CA VAL A 86 4.65 -12.11 -6.51
C VAL A 86 4.05 -13.35 -5.85
N ASN A 87 2.72 -13.43 -5.73
CA ASN A 87 2.04 -14.51 -5.02
C ASN A 87 0.71 -14.96 -5.63
N GLY A 88 0.25 -14.34 -6.72
CA GLY A 88 -0.99 -14.70 -7.41
C GLY A 88 -2.26 -14.26 -6.67
N LEU A 89 -2.15 -13.47 -5.60
CA LEU A 89 -3.28 -12.89 -4.89
C LEU A 89 -3.65 -11.52 -5.47
N MET A 90 -4.83 -11.02 -5.16
CA MET A 90 -5.14 -9.61 -5.38
C MET A 90 -4.25 -8.76 -4.47
N GLY A 91 -3.67 -7.71 -5.05
CA GLY A 91 -2.95 -6.70 -4.31
C GLY A 91 -3.24 -5.33 -4.90
N HIS A 92 -3.18 -4.32 -4.04
CA HIS A 92 -3.40 -2.94 -4.41
C HIS A 92 -2.23 -2.06 -3.98
N SER A 93 -2.16 -0.84 -4.50
CA SER A 93 -1.14 0.12 -4.10
C SER A 93 -1.66 1.54 -4.23
N LEU A 94 -1.37 2.38 -3.24
CA LEU A 94 -1.92 3.73 -3.16
C LEU A 94 -0.93 4.77 -3.66
N MET A 95 -1.35 5.54 -4.66
CA MET A 95 -0.62 6.68 -5.18
C MET A 95 -1.36 7.98 -4.86
N GLY A 96 -0.67 8.97 -4.30
CA GLY A 96 -1.26 10.32 -4.12
C GLY A 96 -0.79 11.32 -5.17
N GLY A 97 -0.47 12.52 -4.70
CA GLY A 97 -0.08 13.61 -5.58
C GLY A 97 -1.31 14.22 -6.21
N PHE A 98 -1.37 14.20 -7.54
CA PHE A 98 -2.33 14.97 -8.33
C PHE A 98 -3.06 14.16 -9.40
N PHE A 99 -2.63 12.91 -9.66
CA PHE A 99 -3.19 12.07 -10.72
C PHE A 99 -4.68 11.78 -10.52
N GLY A 100 -5.10 11.42 -9.30
CA GLY A 100 -6.50 11.11 -8.99
C GLY A 100 -7.46 12.28 -9.20
N PRO A 101 -7.22 13.45 -8.59
CA PRO A 101 -8.01 14.65 -8.87
C PRO A 101 -8.07 15.01 -10.36
N GLU A 102 -6.94 14.94 -11.08
CA GLU A 102 -6.87 15.19 -12.53
C GLU A 102 -7.74 14.20 -13.32
N MET A 103 -7.73 12.91 -12.93
CA MET A 103 -8.57 11.88 -13.53
C MET A 103 -10.07 12.16 -13.36
N LYS A 104 -10.47 12.65 -12.19
CA LYS A 104 -11.86 13.03 -11.94
C LYS A 104 -12.27 14.24 -12.77
N MET A 105 -11.41 15.25 -12.84
CA MET A 105 -11.62 16.43 -13.68
C MET A 105 -11.57 16.12 -15.17
N ALA A 106 -11.00 14.98 -15.60
CA ALA A 106 -11.12 14.49 -16.97
C ALA A 106 -12.50 13.84 -17.25
N GLY A 107 -13.21 13.47 -16.18
CA GLY A 107 -14.56 12.91 -16.22
C GLY A 107 -14.63 11.40 -16.01
N TYR A 108 -13.66 10.83 -15.26
CA TYR A 108 -13.58 9.39 -15.01
C TYR A 108 -13.32 9.06 -13.54
N ASP A 109 -13.98 8.02 -13.04
CA ASP A 109 -13.73 7.45 -11.71
C ASP A 109 -12.72 6.31 -11.76
N ARG A 110 -12.53 5.66 -12.91
CA ARG A 110 -11.61 4.53 -13.09
C ARG A 110 -11.03 4.47 -14.50
N ILE A 111 -9.83 3.92 -14.61
CA ILE A 111 -9.25 3.43 -15.87
C ILE A 111 -9.00 1.93 -15.71
N VAL A 112 -9.77 1.10 -16.41
CA VAL A 112 -9.74 -0.35 -16.37
C VAL A 112 -9.03 -0.87 -17.62
N ILE A 113 -7.89 -1.55 -17.44
CA ILE A 113 -7.03 -1.96 -18.54
C ILE A 113 -6.96 -3.49 -18.61
N ARG A 114 -7.36 -4.03 -19.76
CA ARG A 114 -7.22 -5.43 -20.15
C ARG A 114 -6.35 -5.57 -21.40
N GLY A 115 -6.01 -6.80 -21.75
CA GLY A 115 -5.19 -7.10 -22.91
C GLY A 115 -3.71 -6.77 -22.69
N GLU A 116 -2.95 -6.96 -23.75
CA GLU A 116 -1.56 -6.57 -23.93
C GLU A 116 -1.41 -5.88 -25.29
N ALA A 117 -0.70 -4.76 -25.33
CA ALA A 117 -0.42 -4.05 -26.58
C ALA A 117 0.61 -4.82 -27.44
N PRO A 118 0.55 -4.71 -28.78
CA PRO A 118 1.53 -5.38 -29.65
C PRO A 118 2.97 -4.89 -29.38
N ASP A 119 3.13 -3.60 -29.10
CA ASP A 119 4.39 -2.98 -28.69
C ASP A 119 4.14 -1.90 -27.61
N LEU A 120 5.19 -1.24 -27.14
CA LEU A 120 5.14 -0.26 -26.06
C LEU A 120 4.29 0.96 -26.46
N VAL A 121 3.26 1.25 -25.65
CA VAL A 121 2.32 2.37 -25.85
C VAL A 121 2.16 3.23 -24.59
N TYR A 122 1.59 4.43 -24.72
CA TYR A 122 1.08 5.21 -23.60
C TYR A 122 -0.35 5.67 -23.86
N LEU A 123 -1.13 5.87 -22.79
CA LEU A 123 -2.46 6.47 -22.88
C LEU A 123 -2.37 7.99 -22.73
N ALA A 124 -2.98 8.73 -23.65
CA ALA A 124 -3.14 10.18 -23.56
C ALA A 124 -4.62 10.52 -23.33
N ILE A 125 -4.94 11.05 -22.16
CA ILE A 125 -6.29 11.41 -21.74
C ILE A 125 -6.36 12.92 -21.56
N HIS A 126 -7.18 13.59 -22.38
CA HIS A 126 -7.53 15.00 -22.19
C HIS A 126 -9.04 15.16 -22.28
N ASN A 127 -9.69 15.24 -21.11
CA ASN A 127 -11.15 15.26 -21.03
C ASN A 127 -11.75 14.07 -21.82
N ASP A 128 -12.67 14.31 -22.75
CA ASP A 128 -13.30 13.25 -23.56
C ASP A 128 -12.41 12.71 -24.69
N LYS A 129 -11.23 13.32 -24.95
CA LYS A 129 -10.29 12.82 -25.94
C LYS A 129 -9.34 11.82 -25.28
N VAL A 130 -9.45 10.55 -25.67
CA VAL A 130 -8.62 9.46 -25.15
C VAL A 130 -7.97 8.72 -26.32
N GLU A 131 -6.65 8.59 -26.28
CA GLU A 131 -5.84 7.99 -27.35
C GLU A 131 -4.84 6.97 -26.78
N ILE A 132 -4.65 5.86 -27.49
CA ILE A 132 -3.49 4.99 -27.32
C ILE A 132 -2.41 5.48 -28.29
N ARG A 133 -1.24 5.86 -27.79
CA ARG A 133 -0.14 6.42 -28.57
C ARG A 133 1.11 5.55 -28.52
N ASP A 134 1.91 5.61 -29.57
CA ASP A 134 3.20 4.93 -29.64
C ASP A 134 4.16 5.42 -28.54
N ALA A 135 4.80 4.48 -27.84
CA ALA A 135 5.80 4.78 -26.81
C ALA A 135 7.15 4.08 -27.08
N ARG A 136 7.40 3.57 -28.30
CA ARG A 136 8.64 2.82 -28.59
C ARG A 136 9.89 3.67 -28.38
N HIS A 137 9.79 4.96 -28.67
CA HIS A 137 10.85 5.93 -28.45
C HIS A 137 11.15 6.21 -26.96
N LEU A 138 10.30 5.74 -26.03
CA LEU A 138 10.46 5.85 -24.57
C LEU A 138 11.06 4.61 -23.91
N ARG A 139 11.30 3.53 -24.69
CA ARG A 139 11.85 2.27 -24.17
C ARG A 139 13.15 2.49 -23.39
N GLY A 140 13.23 1.88 -22.22
CA GLY A 140 14.41 1.93 -21.34
C GLY A 140 14.66 3.32 -20.71
N LYS A 141 13.81 4.32 -20.94
CA LYS A 141 13.94 5.62 -20.28
C LYS A 141 13.43 5.54 -18.85
N GLY A 142 14.13 6.23 -17.95
CA GLY A 142 13.66 6.45 -16.59
C GLY A 142 12.34 7.22 -16.54
N MET A 143 11.66 7.14 -15.40
CA MET A 143 10.34 7.76 -15.20
C MET A 143 10.38 9.30 -15.36
N VAL A 144 11.46 9.96 -14.93
CA VAL A 144 11.59 11.42 -15.02
C VAL A 144 11.67 11.88 -16.49
N ASP A 145 12.48 11.20 -17.30
CA ASP A 145 12.58 11.51 -18.73
C ASP A 145 11.31 11.11 -19.48
N THR A 146 10.66 10.02 -19.08
CA THR A 146 9.37 9.59 -19.64
C THR A 146 8.30 10.66 -19.45
N GLN A 147 8.14 11.17 -18.22
CA GLN A 147 7.19 12.26 -17.94
C GLN A 147 7.50 13.50 -18.78
N ARG A 148 8.77 13.95 -18.78
CA ARG A 148 9.17 15.16 -19.49
C ARG A 148 8.90 15.06 -20.99
N LEU A 149 9.30 13.96 -21.63
CA LEU A 149 9.11 13.77 -23.07
C LEU A 149 7.63 13.68 -23.44
N ILE A 150 6.81 12.98 -22.67
CA ILE A 150 5.36 12.94 -22.93
C ILE A 150 4.73 14.32 -22.79
N GLN A 151 5.10 15.11 -21.77
CA GLN A 151 4.60 16.48 -21.61
C GLN A 151 5.03 17.40 -22.77
N GLU A 152 6.25 17.21 -23.31
CA GLU A 152 6.73 17.90 -24.51
C GLU A 152 5.93 17.51 -25.75
N GLU A 153 5.68 16.21 -25.98
CA GLU A 153 4.86 15.72 -27.09
C GLU A 153 3.40 16.19 -27.04
N LEU A 154 2.83 16.26 -25.84
CA LEU A 154 1.47 16.76 -25.61
C LEU A 154 1.40 18.29 -25.62
N ASN A 155 2.54 18.97 -25.57
CA ASN A 155 2.64 20.42 -25.35
C ASN A 155 1.81 20.89 -24.12
N ASP A 156 1.82 20.10 -23.04
CA ASP A 156 1.13 20.42 -21.79
C ASP A 156 1.94 20.00 -20.57
N LYS A 157 2.62 20.97 -19.95
CA LYS A 157 3.37 20.78 -18.70
C LYS A 157 2.49 20.56 -17.47
N ARG A 158 1.17 20.72 -17.59
CA ARG A 158 0.20 20.47 -16.51
C ARG A 158 -0.40 19.07 -16.57
N ALA A 159 -0.14 18.31 -17.63
CA ALA A 159 -0.53 16.91 -17.68
C ALA A 159 0.25 16.10 -16.64
N TRP A 160 -0.45 15.29 -15.86
CA TRP A 160 0.17 14.36 -14.92
C TRP A 160 0.45 13.04 -15.62
N VAL A 161 1.63 12.48 -15.41
CA VAL A 161 2.06 11.25 -16.09
C VAL A 161 2.38 10.20 -15.04
N ALA A 162 1.56 9.16 -14.96
CA ALA A 162 1.86 7.95 -14.20
C ALA A 162 2.62 6.99 -15.12
N ALA A 163 3.88 6.69 -14.81
CA ALA A 163 4.79 5.94 -15.68
C ALA A 163 5.47 4.79 -14.95
N ILE A 164 5.93 3.80 -15.71
CA ILE A 164 6.91 2.80 -15.27
C ILE A 164 8.31 3.14 -15.80
N GLY A 165 9.33 2.74 -15.07
CA GLY A 165 10.73 2.76 -15.52
C GLY A 165 11.15 1.43 -16.15
N PRO A 166 12.45 1.24 -16.45
CA PRO A 166 13.00 -0.02 -16.93
C PRO A 166 12.62 -1.25 -16.09
N ALA A 167 12.56 -1.12 -14.75
CA ALA A 167 12.15 -2.21 -13.88
C ALA A 167 10.73 -2.72 -14.21
N GLY A 168 9.79 -1.79 -14.42
CA GLY A 168 8.42 -2.13 -14.84
C GLY A 168 8.39 -2.72 -16.24
N GLU A 169 9.09 -2.11 -17.22
CA GLU A 169 9.17 -2.63 -18.60
C GLU A 169 9.64 -4.10 -18.63
N ASN A 170 10.61 -4.43 -17.77
CA ASN A 170 11.16 -5.76 -17.64
C ASN A 170 10.44 -6.63 -16.61
N ARG A 171 9.22 -6.27 -16.16
CA ARG A 171 8.38 -7.12 -15.30
C ARG A 171 9.07 -7.53 -14.00
N VAL A 172 9.88 -6.66 -13.43
CA VAL A 172 10.54 -6.89 -12.15
C VAL A 172 9.52 -6.77 -11.02
N ILE A 173 9.41 -7.73 -10.10
CA ILE A 173 8.25 -7.84 -9.21
C ILE A 173 8.05 -6.66 -8.24
N MET A 174 9.15 -5.97 -7.90
CA MET A 174 9.22 -4.78 -7.03
C MET A 174 9.23 -3.48 -7.85
N ALA A 175 8.74 -3.52 -9.09
CA ALA A 175 8.59 -2.34 -9.92
C ALA A 175 7.39 -1.49 -9.46
N SER A 176 7.60 -0.17 -9.44
CA SER A 176 6.59 0.82 -9.08
C SER A 176 5.95 1.49 -10.30
N ILE A 177 4.85 2.21 -10.06
CA ILE A 177 4.27 3.19 -10.99
C ILE A 177 4.32 4.55 -10.31
N ASP A 178 5.00 5.52 -10.91
CA ASP A 178 5.24 6.82 -10.28
C ASP A 178 4.61 7.96 -11.09
N CYS A 179 4.12 8.97 -10.36
CA CYS A 179 3.57 10.21 -10.91
C CYS A 179 4.01 11.40 -10.06
N GLY A 180 4.92 12.22 -10.57
CA GLY A 180 5.52 13.33 -9.82
C GLY A 180 6.24 12.84 -8.55
N ASN A 181 5.80 13.31 -7.38
CA ASN A 181 6.38 12.95 -6.07
C ASN A 181 5.59 11.83 -5.37
N SER A 182 4.90 10.97 -6.11
CA SER A 182 4.02 9.94 -5.56
C SER A 182 4.14 8.66 -6.36
N SER A 183 3.96 7.53 -5.67
CA SER A 183 4.21 6.20 -6.22
C SER A 183 3.12 5.24 -5.75
N ALA A 184 2.61 4.43 -6.67
CA ALA A 184 2.04 3.13 -6.39
C ALA A 184 3.21 2.13 -6.38
N ALA A 185 3.83 2.01 -5.20
CA ALA A 185 5.21 1.53 -5.08
C ALA A 185 5.35 0.03 -5.31
N ARG A 186 4.47 -0.77 -4.71
CA ARG A 186 4.62 -2.23 -4.68
C ARG A 186 3.38 -2.89 -5.26
N THR A 187 3.54 -3.94 -6.07
CA THR A 187 2.50 -4.74 -6.75
C THR A 187 2.21 -4.41 -8.23
N PRO A 188 1.81 -3.19 -8.64
CA PRO A 188 1.17 -2.99 -9.95
C PRO A 188 2.14 -2.71 -11.12
N GLY A 189 3.34 -2.17 -10.86
CA GLY A 189 4.32 -1.82 -11.90
C GLY A 189 4.71 -2.97 -12.85
N PRO A 190 4.95 -4.21 -12.37
CA PRO A 190 5.28 -5.33 -13.25
C PRO A 190 4.14 -5.68 -14.21
N VAL A 191 2.89 -5.55 -13.78
CA VAL A 191 1.70 -5.84 -14.60
C VAL A 191 1.51 -4.76 -15.67
N MET A 192 1.74 -3.49 -15.33
CA MET A 192 1.71 -2.39 -16.30
C MET A 192 2.72 -2.61 -17.43
N GLY A 193 3.93 -3.07 -17.11
CA GLY A 193 4.92 -3.46 -18.13
C GLY A 193 4.57 -4.74 -18.88
N ALA A 194 3.95 -5.73 -18.23
CA ALA A 194 3.48 -6.94 -18.89
C ALA A 194 2.49 -6.65 -20.02
N LYS A 195 1.65 -5.63 -19.83
CA LYS A 195 0.68 -5.13 -20.81
C LYS A 195 1.30 -4.23 -21.89
N LYS A 196 2.62 -3.98 -21.83
CA LYS A 196 3.38 -3.03 -22.66
C LYS A 196 2.84 -1.59 -22.61
N LEU A 197 2.35 -1.19 -21.44
CA LEU A 197 1.90 0.18 -21.20
C LEU A 197 2.99 0.96 -20.45
N LYS A 198 3.63 1.92 -21.12
CA LYS A 198 4.72 2.73 -20.55
C LYS A 198 4.22 3.79 -19.56
N ALA A 199 3.08 4.41 -19.89
CA ALA A 199 2.56 5.53 -19.10
C ALA A 199 1.08 5.79 -19.36
N ILE A 200 0.45 6.51 -18.44
CA ILE A 200 -0.85 7.15 -18.58
C ILE A 200 -0.64 8.64 -18.32
N ALA A 201 -0.85 9.47 -19.33
CA ALA A 201 -0.82 10.91 -19.23
C ALA A 201 -2.24 11.46 -19.20
N ILE A 202 -2.54 12.29 -18.20
CA ILE A 202 -3.89 12.79 -17.97
C ILE A 202 -3.94 14.30 -17.76
N ARG A 203 -4.94 14.91 -18.40
CA ARG A 203 -5.31 16.32 -18.24
C ARG A 203 -6.83 16.43 -18.12
N GLY A 204 -7.29 17.02 -17.03
CA GLY A 204 -8.69 17.22 -16.70
C GLY A 204 -9.00 18.69 -16.43
N THR A 205 -10.09 19.20 -17.01
CA THR A 205 -10.52 20.60 -16.81
C THR A 205 -12.03 20.75 -16.63
N LYS A 206 -12.75 19.65 -16.39
CA LYS A 206 -14.19 19.69 -16.12
C LYS A 206 -14.45 19.92 -14.63
N ASP A 207 -15.66 20.37 -14.36
CA ASP A 207 -16.18 20.52 -13.00
C ASP A 207 -16.48 19.16 -12.37
N VAL A 208 -16.31 19.10 -11.04
CA VAL A 208 -16.79 18.00 -10.19
C VAL A 208 -17.93 18.54 -9.33
N TYR A 209 -19.12 17.97 -9.49
CA TYR A 209 -20.33 18.46 -8.84
C TYR A 209 -20.54 17.83 -7.46
N LEU A 210 -21.08 18.59 -6.53
CA LEU A 210 -21.35 18.19 -5.14
C LEU A 210 -22.85 18.32 -4.86
N ALA A 211 -23.41 17.42 -4.04
CA ALA A 211 -24.83 17.46 -3.70
C ALA A 211 -25.17 18.66 -2.80
N HIS A 212 -24.33 18.92 -1.80
CA HIS A 212 -24.50 19.98 -0.80
C HIS A 212 -23.22 20.84 -0.72
N PRO A 213 -22.96 21.71 -1.72
CA PRO A 213 -21.66 22.38 -1.86
C PRO A 213 -21.38 23.38 -0.74
N ALA A 214 -22.38 24.09 -0.21
CA ALA A 214 -22.18 25.09 0.83
C ALA A 214 -21.80 24.42 2.17
N GLU A 215 -22.55 23.38 2.55
CA GLU A 215 -22.36 22.59 3.76
C GLU A 215 -21.00 21.87 3.73
N LEU A 216 -20.66 21.25 2.59
CA LEU A 216 -19.36 20.59 2.44
C LEU A 216 -18.21 21.60 2.49
N TRP A 217 -18.36 22.77 1.85
CA TRP A 217 -17.32 23.80 1.86
C TRP A 217 -17.05 24.35 3.26
N GLU A 218 -18.10 24.60 4.05
CA GLU A 218 -17.95 25.06 5.43
C GLU A 218 -17.20 24.02 6.28
N MET A 219 -17.61 22.75 6.20
CA MET A 219 -16.96 21.64 6.89
C MET A 219 -15.49 21.48 6.47
N CYS A 220 -15.22 21.49 5.16
CA CYS A 220 -13.88 21.34 4.61
C CYS A 220 -12.97 22.52 4.95
N SER A 221 -13.50 23.74 4.96
CA SER A 221 -12.75 24.94 5.35
C SER A 221 -12.29 24.88 6.80
N ARG A 222 -13.15 24.38 7.70
CA ARG A 222 -12.80 24.13 9.10
C ARG A 222 -11.78 23.01 9.22
N LEU A 223 -12.06 21.85 8.62
CA LEU A 223 -11.16 20.69 8.62
C LEU A 223 -9.77 21.06 8.09
N ARG A 224 -9.66 21.85 7.03
CA ARG A 224 -8.36 22.27 6.49
C ARG A 224 -7.52 23.04 7.50
N LYS A 225 -8.13 23.91 8.30
CA LYS A 225 -7.46 24.66 9.37
C LYS A 225 -7.08 23.75 10.53
N GLU A 226 -7.98 22.87 10.95
CA GLU A 226 -7.73 21.88 12.02
C GLU A 226 -6.59 20.94 11.63
N LEU A 227 -6.60 20.44 10.40
CA LEU A 227 -5.54 19.60 9.86
C LEU A 227 -4.21 20.35 9.88
N ASP A 228 -4.15 21.54 9.29
CA ASP A 228 -2.93 22.36 9.22
C ASP A 228 -2.31 22.58 10.61
N ALA A 229 -3.13 23.01 11.56
CA ALA A 229 -2.72 23.31 12.93
C ALA A 229 -2.35 22.08 13.78
N ASN A 230 -2.79 20.88 13.40
CA ASN A 230 -2.55 19.67 14.20
C ASN A 230 -1.12 19.11 13.96
N PRO A 231 -0.22 19.12 14.97
CA PRO A 231 1.14 18.61 14.83
C PRO A 231 1.21 17.08 14.82
N ASN A 232 0.14 16.39 15.24
CA ASN A 232 0.11 14.93 15.36
C ASN A 232 -0.31 14.23 14.07
N ILE A 233 -0.58 14.96 12.99
CA ILE A 233 -0.95 14.39 11.69
C ILE A 233 0.02 14.84 10.59
N GLY A 234 -0.03 14.16 9.45
CA GLY A 234 1.01 14.25 8.44
C GLY A 234 2.09 13.20 8.67
N ASP A 235 3.02 13.13 7.72
CA ASP A 235 4.20 12.29 7.81
C ASP A 235 5.21 12.92 8.77
N TRP A 236 5.25 12.43 10.01
CA TRP A 236 6.20 12.89 11.02
C TRP A 236 7.66 12.65 10.60
N MET A 237 7.95 11.59 9.83
CA MET A 237 9.32 11.30 9.35
C MET A 237 9.83 12.37 8.38
N ALA A 238 8.92 13.19 7.83
CA ALA A 238 9.26 14.30 6.97
C ALA A 238 9.76 15.53 7.73
N THR A 239 9.50 15.64 9.04
CA THR A 239 9.80 16.83 9.84
C THR A 239 10.59 16.54 11.12
N ASP A 240 10.47 15.33 11.65
CA ASP A 240 11.23 14.87 12.81
C ASP A 240 12.59 14.33 12.38
N GLU A 241 13.63 14.76 13.08
CA GLU A 241 15.02 14.36 12.80
C GLU A 241 15.53 13.32 13.81
N ASP A 242 14.83 13.08 14.93
CA ASP A 242 15.14 11.93 15.78
C ASP A 242 14.64 10.66 15.10
N ASP A 243 15.57 9.95 14.45
CA ASP A 243 15.30 8.68 13.80
C ASP A 243 15.83 7.48 14.61
N SER A 244 16.02 7.67 15.92
CA SER A 244 16.50 6.63 16.83
C SER A 244 15.62 5.38 16.82
N PHE A 245 14.32 5.52 16.64
CA PHE A 245 13.40 4.38 16.60
C PHE A 245 13.76 3.42 15.45
N HIS A 246 13.79 3.89 14.20
CA HIS A 246 14.06 3.00 13.07
C HIS A 246 15.50 2.48 13.12
N HIS A 247 16.49 3.36 13.31
CA HIS A 247 17.89 2.94 13.25
C HIS A 247 18.31 1.98 14.37
N ASN A 248 17.73 2.11 15.57
CA ASN A 248 18.05 1.24 16.70
C ASN A 248 17.14 -0.01 16.80
N ASN A 249 15.93 0.02 16.24
CA ASN A 249 14.97 -1.08 16.40
C ASN A 249 14.77 -1.93 15.14
N PHE A 250 15.00 -1.38 13.95
CA PHE A 250 14.88 -2.14 12.71
C PHE A 250 16.18 -2.89 12.44
N SER A 251 16.06 -4.00 11.73
CA SER A 251 17.18 -4.80 11.28
C SER A 251 17.76 -4.23 10.00
N TRP A 252 19.08 -4.21 9.94
CA TRP A 252 19.91 -3.80 8.81
C TRP A 252 20.23 -5.01 7.91
N GLY A 253 20.68 -4.77 6.68
CA GLY A 253 20.87 -5.83 5.68
C GLY A 253 19.54 -6.33 5.11
N ASN A 254 19.44 -7.63 4.84
CA ASN A 254 18.18 -8.28 4.49
C ASN A 254 17.35 -8.59 5.76
N ALA A 255 17.09 -7.56 6.58
CA ALA A 255 16.51 -7.69 7.92
C ALA A 255 17.30 -8.63 8.88
N ARG A 256 18.63 -8.63 8.76
CA ARG A 256 19.56 -9.55 9.44
C ARG A 256 20.00 -9.10 10.83
N VAL A 257 20.42 -7.84 11.01
CA VAL A 257 21.07 -7.39 12.27
C VAL A 257 20.47 -6.11 12.81
N ARG A 258 20.02 -6.11 14.07
CA ARG A 258 19.61 -4.89 14.77
C ARG A 258 20.78 -4.20 15.47
N ARG A 259 20.94 -2.88 15.26
CA ARG A 259 22.00 -2.05 15.86
C ARG A 259 21.45 -1.14 16.96
N LYS A 260 21.22 -1.70 18.16
CA LYS A 260 20.46 -1.05 19.27
C LYS A 260 20.97 0.30 19.79
N THR A 261 22.20 0.70 19.45
CA THR A 261 22.85 1.93 19.93
C THR A 261 23.57 2.64 18.79
N PHE A 262 23.03 2.53 17.57
CA PHE A 262 23.59 3.23 16.41
C PHE A 262 23.32 4.74 16.49
N TRP A 263 22.11 5.12 16.89
CA TRP A 263 21.71 6.52 16.95
C TRP A 263 22.35 7.25 18.13
N SER A 264 22.82 8.47 17.86
CA SER A 264 23.46 9.36 18.83
C SER A 264 23.16 10.81 18.49
N ALA A 265 23.33 11.72 19.45
CA ALA A 265 23.08 13.15 19.23
C ALA A 265 23.94 13.75 18.10
N SER A 266 25.20 13.30 17.96
CA SER A 266 26.08 13.74 16.86
C SER A 266 25.63 13.19 15.51
N LEU A 267 25.07 11.98 15.47
CA LEU A 267 24.50 11.41 14.25
C LEU A 267 23.22 12.15 13.84
N GLU A 268 22.35 12.46 14.79
CA GLU A 268 21.14 13.25 14.56
C GLU A 268 21.48 14.64 13.99
N GLU A 269 22.49 15.32 14.55
CA GLU A 269 22.95 16.61 14.03
C GLU A 269 23.46 16.49 12.58
N ARG A 270 24.28 15.49 12.30
CA ARG A 270 24.75 15.22 10.93
C ARG A 270 23.59 14.92 9.99
N TRP A 271 22.63 14.09 10.40
CA TRP A 271 21.45 13.73 9.61
C TRP A 271 20.58 14.94 9.28
N ARG A 272 20.32 15.77 10.29
CA ARG A 272 19.62 17.05 10.14
C ARG A 272 20.33 17.92 9.10
N ASN A 273 21.64 18.10 9.21
CA ASN A 273 22.40 18.91 8.25
C ASN A 273 22.35 18.31 6.83
N LEU A 274 22.54 16.99 6.68
CA LEU A 274 22.45 16.30 5.39
C LEU A 274 21.12 16.60 4.68
N LYS A 275 20.01 16.62 5.42
CA LYS A 275 18.70 16.96 4.89
C LYS A 275 18.59 18.46 4.57
N TYR A 276 18.78 19.34 5.56
CA TYR A 276 18.47 20.77 5.41
C TYR A 276 19.44 21.52 4.50
N ASP A 277 20.69 21.09 4.39
CA ASP A 277 21.66 21.67 3.45
C ASP A 277 21.30 21.36 1.99
N HIS A 278 20.53 20.29 1.75
CA HIS A 278 20.13 19.84 0.42
C HIS A 278 18.62 19.94 0.17
N LEU A 279 17.83 20.38 1.15
CA LEU A 279 16.39 20.52 1.03
C LEU A 279 16.08 21.68 0.09
N ASN A 280 15.53 21.36 -1.09
CA ASN A 280 15.10 22.38 -2.04
C ASN A 280 13.78 23.02 -1.59
N ARG A 281 12.80 22.20 -1.19
CA ARG A 281 11.50 22.65 -0.66
C ARG A 281 10.68 21.50 -0.10
N TRP A 282 9.76 21.82 0.79
CA TRP A 282 8.63 20.94 1.09
C TRP A 282 7.53 21.07 0.03
N THR A 283 6.90 19.95 -0.30
CA THR A 283 5.74 19.91 -1.20
C THR A 283 4.64 19.01 -0.63
N GLY A 284 3.39 19.24 -1.07
CA GLY A 284 2.22 18.47 -0.63
C GLY A 284 1.55 17.73 -1.79
N CYS A 285 0.68 16.79 -1.44
CA CYS A 285 -0.30 16.26 -2.38
C CYS A 285 -1.41 17.30 -2.63
N TRP A 286 -2.25 17.04 -3.64
CA TRP A 286 -3.36 17.92 -3.98
C TRP A 286 -4.28 18.21 -2.78
N ASN A 287 -4.63 19.48 -2.60
CA ASN A 287 -5.51 19.99 -1.54
C ASN A 287 -5.16 19.52 -0.11
N CYS A 288 -3.91 19.14 0.15
CA CYS A 288 -3.47 18.78 1.50
C CYS A 288 -2.76 19.99 2.14
N PRO A 289 -3.12 20.39 3.38
CA PRO A 289 -2.37 21.41 4.10
C PRO A 289 -0.99 20.91 4.56
N LYS A 290 -0.76 19.58 4.56
CA LYS A 290 0.53 18.98 4.94
C LYS A 290 1.48 18.90 3.76
N ALA A 291 2.73 19.31 3.98
CA ALA A 291 3.81 19.32 3.00
C ALA A 291 4.82 18.19 3.25
N CYS A 292 4.34 16.93 3.26
CA CYS A 292 5.10 15.76 3.68
C CYS A 292 6.22 15.32 2.71
N HIS A 293 6.26 15.84 1.49
CA HIS A 293 7.27 15.46 0.51
C HIS A 293 8.52 16.34 0.68
N ASN A 294 9.66 15.73 0.99
CA ASN A 294 10.95 16.41 1.03
C ASN A 294 11.59 16.36 -0.36
N LEU A 295 11.60 17.50 -1.07
CA LEU A 295 12.26 17.63 -2.35
C LEU A 295 13.74 17.95 -2.15
N ILE A 296 14.63 17.03 -2.50
CA ILE A 296 16.07 17.12 -2.26
C ILE A 296 16.83 17.42 -3.55
N GLN A 297 17.78 18.35 -3.45
CA GLN A 297 18.80 18.63 -4.46
C GLN A 297 20.15 18.10 -3.98
N TRP A 298 20.43 16.83 -4.28
CA TRP A 298 21.71 16.19 -3.91
C TRP A 298 22.80 16.46 -4.97
N PRO A 299 24.08 16.64 -4.59
CA PRO A 299 25.15 16.91 -5.54
C PRO A 299 25.27 15.82 -6.62
N ASN A 300 25.46 16.25 -7.87
CA ASN A 300 25.59 15.36 -9.04
C ASN A 300 24.40 14.39 -9.27
N ARG A 301 23.25 14.64 -8.65
CA ARG A 301 22.02 13.87 -8.85
C ARG A 301 20.90 14.76 -9.38
N ARG A 302 19.97 14.13 -10.09
CA ARG A 302 18.69 14.79 -10.42
C ARG A 302 17.92 15.02 -9.12
N ARG A 303 17.20 16.13 -9.08
CA ARG A 303 16.31 16.45 -7.96
C ARG A 303 15.25 15.35 -7.82
N PHE A 304 15.05 14.88 -6.60
CA PHE A 304 14.08 13.83 -6.30
C PHE A 304 13.32 14.18 -5.02
N SER A 305 12.22 13.47 -4.80
CA SER A 305 11.42 13.63 -3.59
C SER A 305 11.30 12.30 -2.88
N TYR A 306 11.36 12.32 -1.54
CA TYR A 306 10.99 11.18 -0.73
C TYR A 306 9.94 11.56 0.30
N LYS A 307 9.32 10.52 0.87
CA LYS A 307 8.44 10.55 2.04
C LYS A 307 8.58 9.22 2.78
N CYS A 308 8.06 9.17 3.99
CA CYS A 308 8.03 7.98 4.84
C CYS A 308 9.44 7.38 5.04
N TYR A 309 9.49 6.07 5.22
CA TYR A 309 10.69 5.26 5.40
C TYR A 309 11.67 5.29 4.20
N GLY A 310 11.34 5.94 3.08
CA GLY A 310 12.23 6.04 1.91
C GLY A 310 13.61 6.63 2.23
N LYS A 311 13.73 7.50 3.24
CA LYS A 311 15.01 8.09 3.67
C LYS A 311 15.95 7.09 4.35
N ASP A 312 15.42 5.98 4.89
CA ASP A 312 16.17 5.07 5.75
C ASP A 312 16.66 3.80 5.04
N THR A 313 16.20 3.53 3.83
CA THR A 313 16.20 2.15 3.32
C THR A 313 17.56 1.64 2.83
N TYR A 314 18.22 2.38 1.94
CA TYR A 314 19.41 1.88 1.25
C TYR A 314 20.65 1.84 2.13
N HIS A 315 20.87 2.84 2.97
CA HIS A 315 22.03 2.86 3.86
C HIS A 315 21.91 1.78 4.96
N MET A 316 20.69 1.52 5.46
CA MET A 316 20.44 0.43 6.41
C MET A 316 20.68 -0.93 5.76
N ALA A 317 20.17 -1.14 4.55
CA ALA A 317 20.39 -2.39 3.80
C ALA A 317 21.88 -2.62 3.46
N ALA A 318 22.64 -1.56 3.20
CA ALA A 318 24.04 -1.63 2.78
C ALA A 318 25.06 -1.53 3.93
N PHE A 319 24.62 -1.33 5.17
CA PHE A 319 25.49 -0.97 6.30
C PHE A 319 26.42 0.22 6.01
N GLN A 320 25.90 1.24 5.33
CA GLN A 320 26.64 2.44 4.92
C GLN A 320 26.27 3.66 5.77
N GLU A 321 27.04 4.74 5.58
CA GLU A 321 26.69 6.06 6.11
C GLU A 321 25.38 6.59 5.50
N LEU A 322 24.73 7.47 6.26
CA LEU A 322 23.40 8.04 6.03
C LEU A 322 23.21 8.70 4.65
N ASP A 323 24.26 9.34 4.14
CA ASP A 323 24.32 10.02 2.84
C ASP A 323 24.05 9.07 1.66
N PHE A 324 24.36 7.78 1.81
CA PHE A 324 24.22 6.81 0.73
C PHE A 324 22.78 6.70 0.21
N THR A 325 21.77 6.83 1.10
CA THR A 325 20.37 6.78 0.65
C THR A 325 20.02 7.96 -0.24
N TYR A 326 20.49 9.17 0.09
CA TYR A 326 20.27 10.36 -0.73
C TYR A 326 20.96 10.27 -2.10
N GLU A 327 22.07 9.53 -2.19
CA GLU A 327 22.78 9.30 -3.45
C GLU A 327 22.04 8.33 -4.39
N ILE A 328 21.57 7.20 -3.86
CA ILE A 328 21.07 6.07 -4.68
C ILE A 328 19.56 6.13 -4.93
N LEU A 329 18.78 6.66 -3.98
CA LEU A 329 17.32 6.72 -4.08
C LEU A 329 16.82 7.41 -5.38
N PRO A 330 17.36 8.57 -5.82
CA PRO A 330 16.95 9.16 -7.11
C PRO A 330 17.18 8.24 -8.31
N VAL A 331 18.22 7.39 -8.27
CA VAL A 331 18.52 6.44 -9.36
C VAL A 331 17.55 5.27 -9.31
N SER A 332 17.28 4.75 -8.12
CA SER A 332 16.32 3.67 -7.91
C SER A 332 14.90 4.06 -8.33
N MET A 333 14.45 5.25 -7.91
CA MET A 333 13.14 5.80 -8.29
C MET A 333 13.04 6.01 -9.80
N ASP A 334 14.07 6.56 -10.46
CA ASP A 334 14.02 6.77 -11.92
C ASP A 334 13.98 5.44 -12.69
N LEU A 335 14.60 4.38 -12.17
CA LEU A 335 14.49 3.02 -12.70
C LEU A 335 13.12 2.37 -12.47
N GLY A 336 12.36 2.90 -11.50
CA GLY A 336 11.02 2.46 -11.16
C GLY A 336 10.97 1.33 -10.15
N PHE A 337 11.74 1.43 -9.08
CA PHE A 337 11.75 0.46 -7.98
C PHE A 337 11.06 0.98 -6.73
N ASP A 338 10.40 0.07 -6.00
CA ASP A 338 10.05 0.35 -4.61
C ASP A 338 11.30 0.50 -3.74
N SER A 339 11.17 1.26 -2.65
CA SER A 339 12.26 1.47 -1.70
C SER A 339 12.23 0.49 -0.52
N TYR A 340 11.33 -0.49 -0.47
CA TYR A 340 11.16 -1.42 0.66
C TYR A 340 11.81 -2.78 0.35
N SER A 341 11.34 -3.44 -0.71
CA SER A 341 11.80 -4.74 -1.17
C SER A 341 13.16 -4.62 -1.86
N THR A 342 13.36 -3.62 -2.72
CA THR A 342 14.58 -3.53 -3.55
C THR A 342 15.88 -3.52 -2.73
N PRO A 343 16.03 -2.72 -1.65
CA PRO A 343 17.24 -2.77 -0.83
C PRO A 343 17.44 -4.12 -0.14
N GLN A 344 16.37 -4.78 0.29
CA GLN A 344 16.42 -6.11 0.92
C GLN A 344 16.86 -7.18 -0.08
N VAL A 345 16.34 -7.16 -1.31
CA VAL A 345 16.75 -8.08 -2.40
C VAL A 345 18.23 -7.93 -2.75
N ILE A 346 18.74 -6.70 -2.79
CA ILE A 346 20.16 -6.45 -3.04
C ILE A 346 21.01 -6.97 -1.86
N ALA A 347 20.59 -6.68 -0.62
CA ALA A 347 21.28 -7.18 0.57
C ALA A 347 21.27 -8.72 0.63
N PHE A 348 20.15 -9.36 0.30
CA PHE A 348 20.01 -10.81 0.19
C PHE A 348 21.05 -11.42 -0.76
N ALA A 349 21.21 -10.85 -1.96
CA ALA A 349 22.19 -11.32 -2.93
C ALA A 349 23.63 -11.27 -2.38
N LEU A 350 23.98 -10.20 -1.67
CA LEU A 350 25.30 -10.04 -1.07
C LEU A 350 25.49 -10.97 0.14
N GLU A 351 24.46 -11.23 0.92
CA GLU A 351 24.50 -12.22 2.01
C GLU A 351 24.69 -13.64 1.48
N LEU A 352 24.08 -13.99 0.34
CA LEU A 352 24.33 -15.28 -0.32
C LEU A 352 25.75 -15.41 -0.87
N LEU A 353 26.34 -14.30 -1.35
CA LEU A 353 27.74 -14.25 -1.74
C LEU A 353 28.66 -14.44 -0.53
N GLU A 354 28.38 -13.78 0.59
CA GLU A 354 29.11 -13.98 1.87
C GLU A 354 29.01 -15.43 2.36
N ALA A 355 27.85 -16.06 2.20
CA ALA A 355 27.61 -17.45 2.59
C ALA A 355 28.23 -18.48 1.63
N GLY A 356 28.76 -18.05 0.47
CA GLY A 356 29.31 -18.92 -0.57
C GLY A 356 28.24 -19.73 -1.33
N ILE A 357 26.96 -19.35 -1.20
CA ILE A 357 25.85 -19.92 -1.98
C ILE A 357 25.90 -19.37 -3.41
N LEU A 358 26.12 -18.06 -3.53
CA LEU A 358 26.53 -17.41 -4.77
C LEU A 358 28.04 -17.18 -4.75
N THR A 359 28.62 -17.00 -5.93
CA THR A 359 30.06 -16.82 -6.13
C THR A 359 30.33 -15.59 -6.99
N GLU A 360 31.58 -15.11 -7.01
CA GLU A 360 32.00 -13.99 -7.87
C GLU A 360 31.71 -14.24 -9.38
N LYS A 361 31.54 -15.51 -9.80
CA LYS A 361 31.16 -15.85 -11.19
C LYS A 361 29.73 -15.43 -11.53
N ASP A 362 28.84 -15.39 -10.54
CA ASP A 362 27.45 -14.96 -10.69
C ASP A 362 27.35 -13.43 -10.84
N PHE A 363 28.42 -12.71 -10.48
CA PHE A 363 28.50 -11.25 -10.47
C PHE A 363 29.64 -10.72 -11.38
N PRO A 364 29.64 -11.03 -12.68
CA PRO A 364 30.76 -10.69 -13.57
C PRO A 364 30.99 -9.17 -13.63
N GLY A 365 32.18 -8.74 -13.20
CA GLY A 365 32.57 -7.32 -13.20
C GLY A 365 31.94 -6.50 -12.06
N MET A 366 31.34 -7.14 -11.06
CA MET A 366 30.84 -6.44 -9.89
C MET A 366 31.99 -5.77 -9.11
N PRO A 367 31.87 -4.48 -8.75
CA PRO A 367 32.89 -3.78 -7.97
C PRO A 367 33.11 -4.38 -6.57
N SER A 368 34.26 -4.10 -5.96
CA SER A 368 34.54 -4.49 -4.57
C SER A 368 33.86 -3.58 -3.53
N ASP A 369 33.69 -2.29 -3.85
CA ASP A 369 33.04 -1.31 -2.97
C ASP A 369 31.54 -1.58 -2.82
N VAL A 370 31.04 -1.55 -1.58
CA VAL A 370 29.64 -1.89 -1.26
C VAL A 370 28.65 -0.93 -1.89
N ARG A 371 28.93 0.39 -1.90
CA ARG A 371 28.04 1.36 -2.55
C ARG A 371 27.93 1.06 -4.05
N GLN A 372 29.06 0.79 -4.70
CA GLN A 372 29.09 0.43 -6.11
C GLN A 372 28.45 -0.95 -6.42
N ARG A 373 28.53 -1.92 -5.50
CA ARG A 373 27.79 -3.20 -5.60
C ARG A 373 26.29 -2.97 -5.66
N PHE A 374 25.76 -2.08 -4.83
CA PHE A 374 24.34 -1.73 -4.85
C PHE A 374 23.93 -1.08 -6.18
N TYR A 375 24.71 -0.14 -6.73
CA TYR A 375 24.43 0.41 -8.06
C TYR A 375 24.50 -0.65 -9.17
N TYR A 376 25.50 -1.53 -9.11
CA TYR A 376 25.66 -2.63 -10.06
C TYR A 376 24.44 -3.56 -10.05
N LEU A 377 24.03 -4.04 -8.88
CA LEU A 377 22.89 -4.94 -8.74
C LEU A 377 21.57 -4.26 -9.12
N LEU A 378 21.38 -2.98 -8.77
CA LEU A 378 20.20 -2.21 -9.15
C LEU A 378 20.03 -2.19 -10.68
N GLN A 379 21.11 -1.97 -11.43
CA GLN A 379 21.09 -2.01 -12.90
C GLN A 379 20.83 -3.42 -13.44
N LYS A 380 21.54 -4.43 -12.93
CA LYS A 380 21.36 -5.82 -13.35
C LYS A 380 19.93 -6.30 -13.15
N ILE A 381 19.32 -5.95 -12.02
CA ILE A 381 17.94 -6.27 -11.71
C ILE A 381 16.97 -5.53 -12.66
N ALA A 382 17.15 -4.22 -12.85
CA ALA A 382 16.24 -3.41 -13.67
C ALA A 382 16.14 -3.91 -15.12
N PHE A 383 17.25 -4.43 -15.65
CA PHE A 383 17.35 -4.94 -17.02
C PHE A 383 17.32 -6.47 -17.11
N ARG A 384 17.12 -7.17 -15.99
CA ARG A 384 17.14 -8.65 -15.90
C ARG A 384 18.38 -9.27 -16.56
N GLU A 385 19.56 -8.76 -16.22
CA GLU A 385 20.84 -9.22 -16.77
C GLU A 385 21.57 -10.16 -15.79
N GLY A 386 21.87 -11.38 -16.24
CA GLY A 386 22.60 -12.36 -15.43
C GLY A 386 21.85 -12.69 -14.14
N ILE A 387 22.53 -12.61 -12.99
CA ILE A 387 21.90 -12.78 -11.67
C ILE A 387 20.74 -11.82 -11.41
N GLY A 388 20.71 -10.67 -12.09
CA GLY A 388 19.61 -9.72 -12.01
C GLY A 388 18.26 -10.28 -12.48
N ASP A 389 18.24 -11.23 -13.42
CA ASP A 389 17.00 -11.90 -13.84
C ASP A 389 16.40 -12.74 -12.70
N VAL A 390 17.26 -13.42 -11.95
CA VAL A 390 16.85 -14.23 -10.78
C VAL A 390 16.36 -13.32 -9.65
N LEU A 391 17.12 -12.28 -9.33
CA LEU A 391 16.79 -11.32 -8.26
C LEU A 391 15.55 -10.49 -8.57
N ALA A 392 15.16 -10.36 -9.84
CA ALA A 392 13.92 -9.68 -10.24
C ALA A 392 12.64 -10.40 -9.79
N HIS A 393 12.74 -11.58 -9.17
CA HIS A 393 11.65 -12.32 -8.54
C HIS A 393 11.52 -12.08 -7.01
N GLY A 394 12.22 -11.09 -6.46
CA GLY A 394 12.22 -10.80 -5.02
C GLY A 394 12.96 -11.85 -4.21
N VAL A 395 12.94 -11.73 -2.88
CA VAL A 395 13.69 -12.62 -1.98
C VAL A 395 13.15 -14.05 -2.08
N SER A 396 11.86 -14.28 -1.87
CA SER A 396 11.28 -15.63 -1.91
C SER A 396 11.43 -16.30 -3.27
N GLY A 397 11.20 -15.55 -4.35
CA GLY A 397 11.31 -16.09 -5.71
C GLY A 397 12.76 -16.38 -6.09
N ALA A 398 13.68 -15.45 -5.82
CA ALA A 398 15.10 -15.66 -6.09
C ALA A 398 15.67 -16.82 -5.27
N ALA A 399 15.33 -16.91 -3.98
CA ALA A 399 15.77 -18.01 -3.11
C ALA A 399 15.37 -19.38 -3.67
N ALA A 400 14.12 -19.52 -4.12
CA ALA A 400 13.62 -20.77 -4.72
C ALA A 400 14.31 -21.11 -6.06
N ILE A 401 14.69 -20.12 -6.86
CA ILE A 401 15.41 -20.33 -8.13
C ILE A 401 16.87 -20.71 -7.88
N ILE A 402 17.54 -20.04 -6.93
CA ILE A 402 18.95 -20.29 -6.58
C ILE A 402 19.10 -21.67 -5.93
N GLY A 403 18.18 -22.04 -5.04
CA GLY A 403 18.28 -23.26 -4.26
C GLY A 403 19.52 -23.25 -3.35
N ASN A 404 20.14 -24.42 -3.16
CA ASN A 404 21.37 -24.57 -2.36
C ASN A 404 21.29 -24.00 -0.94
N GLY A 405 20.08 -23.96 -0.36
CA GLY A 405 19.83 -23.43 0.97
C GLY A 405 19.64 -21.91 1.03
N ALA A 406 19.53 -21.22 -0.12
CA ALA A 406 19.19 -19.80 -0.19
C ALA A 406 17.84 -19.49 0.49
N GLU A 407 16.93 -20.46 0.56
CA GLU A 407 15.64 -20.35 1.24
C GLU A 407 15.78 -20.05 2.73
N LYS A 408 16.92 -20.40 3.36
CA LYS A 408 17.21 -20.03 4.75
C LYS A 408 17.49 -18.53 4.93
N PHE A 409 17.78 -17.83 3.84
CA PHE A 409 18.00 -16.39 3.79
C PHE A 409 16.72 -15.64 3.36
N ASP A 410 15.63 -16.35 3.06
CA ASP A 410 14.29 -15.76 3.03
C ASP A 410 13.69 -15.76 4.44
N HIS A 411 14.10 -14.79 5.24
CA HIS A 411 13.67 -14.67 6.63
C HIS A 411 12.90 -13.38 6.89
N ASN A 412 12.40 -12.66 5.87
CA ASN A 412 11.61 -11.44 6.10
C ASN A 412 10.42 -11.24 5.17
N THR A 413 9.91 -12.33 4.59
CA THR A 413 8.72 -12.28 3.72
C THR A 413 7.49 -12.89 4.39
N VAL A 414 6.31 -12.39 4.00
CA VAL A 414 5.00 -12.96 4.36
C VAL A 414 4.17 -13.04 3.09
N LYS A 415 3.54 -14.19 2.83
CA LYS A 415 2.86 -14.44 1.54
C LYS A 415 3.80 -14.13 0.34
N LYS A 416 5.10 -14.44 0.49
CA LYS A 416 6.21 -14.14 -0.46
C LYS A 416 6.54 -12.66 -0.67
N PHE A 417 6.02 -11.78 0.18
CA PHE A 417 6.13 -10.33 0.06
C PHE A 417 7.07 -9.78 1.15
N GLU A 418 8.12 -9.02 0.79
CA GLU A 418 9.04 -8.47 1.77
C GLU A 418 8.34 -7.51 2.74
N GLN A 419 8.53 -7.77 4.03
CA GLN A 419 8.01 -6.93 5.08
C GLN A 419 8.98 -5.78 5.39
N LEU A 420 8.50 -4.78 6.13
CA LEU A 420 9.38 -3.80 6.75
C LEU A 420 10.40 -4.56 7.62
N PRO A 421 11.70 -4.19 7.66
CA PRO A 421 12.73 -5.01 8.28
C PRO A 421 12.71 -4.88 9.81
N ILE A 422 11.59 -5.23 10.43
CA ILE A 422 11.36 -5.18 11.86
C ILE A 422 11.50 -6.60 12.43
N LYS A 423 12.32 -6.72 13.48
CA LYS A 423 12.45 -7.95 14.29
C LYS A 423 12.17 -7.61 15.75
N LEU A 424 11.04 -8.09 16.25
CA LEU A 424 10.52 -7.72 17.56
C LEU A 424 11.04 -8.66 18.67
N GLY A 425 10.99 -8.19 19.92
CA GLY A 425 11.49 -8.96 21.06
C GLY A 425 10.56 -10.11 21.47
N LYS A 426 9.33 -9.78 21.85
CA LYS A 426 8.26 -10.74 22.15
C LYS A 426 7.12 -10.53 21.17
N LEU A 427 6.29 -11.55 21.02
CA LEU A 427 5.02 -11.48 20.30
C LEU A 427 4.21 -10.25 20.73
N ASN A 428 3.81 -9.44 19.76
CA ASN A 428 2.72 -8.47 19.91
C ASN A 428 1.49 -9.07 19.20
N PRO A 429 0.44 -9.47 19.95
CA PRO A 429 -0.74 -10.15 19.41
C PRO A 429 -1.43 -9.42 18.25
N ALA A 430 -1.64 -8.11 18.37
CA ALA A 430 -2.29 -7.32 17.32
C ALA A 430 -1.40 -7.21 16.06
N TYR A 431 -0.09 -7.02 16.24
CA TYR A 431 0.86 -7.00 15.11
C TYR A 431 0.95 -8.34 14.41
N PHE A 432 0.91 -9.46 15.14
CA PHE A 432 0.81 -10.78 14.52
C PHE A 432 -0.41 -10.87 13.60
N LEU A 433 -1.60 -10.54 14.10
CA LEU A 433 -2.83 -10.59 13.32
C LEU A 433 -2.74 -9.66 12.10
N MET A 434 -2.23 -8.44 12.26
CA MET A 434 -2.06 -7.48 11.16
C MET A 434 -1.11 -7.99 10.07
N ILE A 435 0.05 -8.55 10.45
CA ILE A 435 1.02 -9.11 9.50
C ILE A 435 0.46 -10.36 8.82
N ALA A 436 -0.19 -11.25 9.58
CA ALA A 436 -0.73 -12.50 9.06
C ALA A 436 -1.90 -12.27 8.09
N THR A 437 -2.81 -11.34 8.41
CA THR A 437 -4.12 -11.23 7.76
C THR A 437 -4.29 -9.99 6.88
N GLY A 438 -3.34 -9.05 6.90
CA GLY A 438 -3.33 -7.89 6.01
C GLY A 438 -3.30 -8.31 4.53
N GLU A 439 -4.22 -7.76 3.74
CA GLU A 439 -4.34 -8.08 2.31
C GLU A 439 -3.37 -7.23 1.46
N ASP A 440 -2.99 -6.04 1.93
CA ASP A 440 -1.96 -5.17 1.33
C ASP A 440 -0.51 -5.61 1.67
N MET A 441 -0.37 -6.54 2.62
CA MET A 441 0.93 -7.13 3.02
C MET A 441 1.98 -6.10 3.45
N ALA A 442 1.54 -5.00 4.06
CA ALA A 442 2.37 -3.96 4.66
C ALA A 442 1.82 -3.57 6.03
N ILE A 443 2.62 -3.76 7.08
CA ILE A 443 2.22 -3.42 8.46
C ILE A 443 1.87 -1.92 8.61
N THR A 444 2.57 -1.05 7.90
CA THR A 444 2.34 0.41 7.91
C THR A 444 1.07 0.85 7.17
N GLN A 445 0.40 -0.08 6.48
CA GLN A 445 -0.83 0.17 5.72
C GLN A 445 -2.01 -0.63 6.30
N ILE A 446 -1.89 -1.02 7.57
CA ILE A 446 -2.96 -1.61 8.36
C ILE A 446 -2.98 -1.03 9.78
N GLU A 447 -1.82 -0.72 10.36
CA GLU A 447 -1.74 -0.11 11.69
C GLU A 447 -2.19 1.37 11.70
N GLY A 448 -2.58 1.85 12.87
CA GLY A 448 -2.40 3.25 13.24
C GLY A 448 -3.59 4.00 13.81
N SER A 449 -4.70 3.32 14.05
CA SER A 449 -5.83 3.87 14.81
C SER A 449 -5.65 3.73 16.31
N PHE A 450 -5.06 2.62 16.78
CA PHE A 450 -4.78 2.34 18.20
C PHE A 450 -3.27 2.47 18.51
N PRO A 451 -2.85 3.02 19.66
CA PRO A 451 -1.45 3.15 20.06
C PRO A 451 -0.63 1.84 20.01
N GLN A 452 0.62 1.92 19.55
CA GLN A 452 1.52 0.74 19.47
C GLN A 452 2.03 0.28 20.84
N ASP A 453 2.10 1.21 21.80
CA ASP A 453 2.58 0.99 23.16
C ASP A 453 1.69 1.74 24.16
N PRO A 454 1.59 1.26 25.42
CA PRO A 454 0.88 1.97 26.46
C PRO A 454 1.67 3.21 26.91
N ILE A 455 0.96 4.30 27.18
CA ILE A 455 1.51 5.47 27.86
C ILE A 455 1.69 5.14 29.34
N THR A 456 2.91 5.23 29.87
CA THR A 456 3.21 4.88 31.26
C THR A 456 2.86 5.99 32.25
N ASP A 457 2.88 7.24 31.81
CA ASP A 457 2.49 8.39 32.62
C ASP A 457 0.95 8.49 32.71
N PRO A 458 0.36 8.42 33.91
CA PRO A 458 -1.10 8.43 34.06
C PRO A 458 -1.77 9.72 33.56
N GLU A 459 -1.14 10.88 33.73
CA GLU A 459 -1.71 12.16 33.34
C GLU A 459 -1.72 12.29 31.82
N LEU A 460 -0.61 11.94 31.16
CA LEU A 460 -0.52 11.90 29.69
C LEU A 460 -1.47 10.86 29.10
N LYS A 461 -1.69 9.72 29.78
CA LYS A 461 -2.64 8.70 29.35
C LYS A 461 -4.07 9.22 29.37
N GLU A 462 -4.52 9.83 30.46
CA GLU A 462 -5.86 10.41 30.53
C GLU A 462 -6.03 11.62 29.60
N GLU A 463 -4.97 12.41 29.40
CA GLU A 463 -4.98 13.49 28.42
C GLU A 463 -5.16 12.95 26.99
N PHE A 464 -4.46 11.87 26.63
CA PHE A 464 -4.62 11.20 25.35
C PHE A 464 -6.07 10.73 25.17
N ILE A 465 -6.62 10.01 26.15
CA ILE A 465 -8.00 9.49 26.11
C ILE A 465 -9.00 10.63 25.95
N ARG A 466 -8.85 11.73 26.70
CA ARG A 466 -9.74 12.89 26.62
C ARG A 466 -9.76 13.54 25.24
N LYS A 467 -8.63 13.51 24.53
CA LYS A 467 -8.50 14.07 23.17
C LYS A 467 -8.86 13.06 22.08
N TRP A 468 -9.17 11.80 22.41
CA TRP A 468 -9.26 10.72 21.45
C TRP A 468 -10.58 10.70 20.65
N VAL A 469 -10.66 11.59 19.66
CA VAL A 469 -11.90 11.83 18.88
C VAL A 469 -12.30 10.69 17.96
N ALA A 470 -11.36 9.81 17.60
CA ALA A 470 -11.58 8.77 16.60
C ALA A 470 -12.16 7.47 17.16
N VAL A 471 -12.25 7.34 18.49
CA VAL A 471 -12.64 6.10 19.16
C VAL A 471 -14.04 5.66 18.73
N PRO A 472 -14.21 4.46 18.14
CA PRO A 472 -15.50 4.02 17.59
C PRO A 472 -16.48 3.53 18.66
N ASP A 473 -15.97 3.07 19.81
CA ASP A 473 -16.70 2.64 20.99
C ASP A 473 -15.87 2.90 22.26
N LYS A 474 -16.52 3.26 23.37
CA LYS A 474 -15.83 3.62 24.62
C LYS A 474 -14.88 2.51 25.11
N LYS A 475 -15.21 1.24 24.89
CA LYS A 475 -14.40 0.10 25.33
C LYS A 475 -12.93 0.17 24.91
N PHE A 476 -12.61 0.76 23.75
CA PHE A 476 -11.23 0.93 23.30
C PHE A 476 -10.45 1.89 24.20
N ALA A 477 -11.09 2.96 24.66
CA ALA A 477 -10.50 3.88 25.63
C ALA A 477 -10.32 3.20 27.00
N GLU A 478 -11.27 2.36 27.43
CA GLU A 478 -11.13 1.57 28.65
C GLU A 478 -10.00 0.54 28.57
N TRP A 479 -9.85 -0.18 27.46
CA TRP A 479 -8.73 -1.08 27.23
C TRP A 479 -7.40 -0.34 27.26
N PHE A 480 -7.30 0.79 26.57
CA PHE A 480 -6.09 1.62 26.58
C PHE A 480 -5.75 2.14 27.99
N ARG A 481 -6.76 2.56 28.76
CA ARG A 481 -6.61 2.98 30.16
C ARG A 481 -5.98 1.88 31.01
N GLN A 482 -6.49 0.65 30.87
CA GLN A 482 -6.06 -0.53 31.61
C GLN A 482 -4.74 -1.12 31.09
N TRP A 483 -4.28 -0.73 29.91
CA TRP A 483 -3.08 -1.31 29.33
C TRP A 483 -1.82 -0.89 30.08
N VAL A 484 -1.12 -1.87 30.63
CA VAL A 484 0.15 -1.72 31.34
C VAL A 484 1.29 -2.23 30.47
N LYS A 485 2.45 -1.56 30.54
CA LYS A 485 3.63 -1.92 29.75
C LYS A 485 4.08 -3.34 30.07
N ARG A 486 4.28 -4.14 29.01
CA ARG A 486 4.62 -5.59 29.04
C ARG A 486 3.47 -6.53 29.39
N ASP A 487 2.28 -6.00 29.67
CA ASP A 487 1.07 -6.79 29.77
C ASP A 487 0.36 -6.89 28.42
N GLN A 488 -0.37 -7.97 28.25
CA GLN A 488 -1.18 -8.24 27.08
C GLN A 488 -2.64 -7.92 27.39
N LEU A 489 -3.29 -7.12 26.54
CA LEU A 489 -4.74 -6.95 26.57
C LEU A 489 -5.44 -8.27 26.22
N PRO A 490 -6.69 -8.49 26.67
CA PRO A 490 -7.45 -9.69 26.32
C PRO A 490 -7.50 -9.94 24.80
N ASP A 491 -7.55 -11.21 24.40
CA ASP A 491 -7.53 -11.58 22.98
C ASP A 491 -8.66 -10.92 22.18
N ASP A 492 -9.86 -10.80 22.76
CA ASP A 492 -11.00 -10.13 22.12
C ASP A 492 -10.69 -8.65 21.86
N ALA A 493 -10.00 -7.97 22.79
CA ALA A 493 -9.55 -6.60 22.58
C ALA A 493 -8.54 -6.52 21.43
N MET A 494 -7.59 -7.46 21.34
CA MET A 494 -6.60 -7.50 20.26
C MET A 494 -7.27 -7.70 18.89
N VAL A 495 -8.23 -8.61 18.80
CA VAL A 495 -9.01 -8.86 17.58
C VAL A 495 -9.76 -7.61 17.12
N GLU A 496 -10.46 -6.95 18.04
CA GLU A 496 -11.25 -5.75 17.72
C GLU A 496 -10.37 -4.53 17.43
N ILE A 497 -9.20 -4.41 18.06
CA ILE A 497 -8.20 -3.38 17.72
C ILE A 497 -7.73 -3.56 16.28
N VAL A 498 -7.52 -4.79 15.83
CA VAL A 498 -7.13 -5.06 14.44
C VAL A 498 -8.27 -4.74 13.47
N ASP A 499 -9.53 -5.08 13.82
CA ASP A 499 -10.70 -4.70 13.02
C ASP A 499 -10.84 -3.17 12.87
N TRP A 500 -10.59 -2.42 13.93
CA TRP A 500 -10.63 -0.96 13.86
C TRP A 500 -9.51 -0.40 12.97
N ASN A 501 -8.28 -0.87 13.19
CA ASN A 501 -7.11 -0.50 12.41
C ASN A 501 -7.34 -0.78 10.91
N GLU A 502 -7.74 -2.00 10.54
CA GLU A 502 -8.00 -2.34 9.14
C GLU A 502 -9.17 -1.54 8.56
N GLY A 503 -10.25 -1.36 9.33
CA GLY A 503 -11.46 -0.69 8.86
C GLY A 503 -11.20 0.73 8.38
N MET A 504 -10.37 1.48 9.11
CA MET A 504 -10.01 2.83 8.71
C MET A 504 -9.20 2.88 7.41
N HIS A 505 -8.26 1.95 7.19
CA HIS A 505 -7.50 1.90 5.92
C HIS A 505 -8.39 1.52 4.74
N TYR A 506 -9.29 0.55 4.89
CA TYR A 506 -10.23 0.19 3.81
C TYR A 506 -11.16 1.35 3.42
N LEU A 507 -11.59 2.15 4.40
CA LEU A 507 -12.37 3.36 4.15
C LEU A 507 -11.53 4.43 3.44
N ASP A 508 -10.31 4.68 3.90
CA ASP A 508 -9.39 5.63 3.26
C ASP A 508 -9.12 5.28 1.79
N ASP A 509 -8.84 4.01 1.51
CA ASP A 509 -8.51 3.49 0.18
C ASP A 509 -9.69 3.52 -0.79
N SER A 510 -10.92 3.56 -0.26
CA SER A 510 -12.15 3.65 -1.06
C SER A 510 -12.60 5.10 -1.24
N LEU A 511 -12.35 5.97 -0.25
CA LEU A 511 -12.75 7.38 -0.27
C LEU A 511 -11.69 8.28 -0.90
N GLY A 512 -10.42 7.85 -0.94
CA GLY A 512 -9.29 8.60 -1.48
C GLY A 512 -8.49 9.36 -0.43
N PHE A 513 -8.71 9.08 0.85
CA PHE A 513 -8.01 9.76 1.92
C PHE A 513 -6.56 9.30 2.01
N CYS A 514 -5.69 10.23 2.41
CA CYS A 514 -4.35 9.90 2.83
C CYS A 514 -4.36 9.38 4.27
N GLY A 515 -3.82 8.18 4.52
CA GLY A 515 -3.74 7.61 5.88
C GLY A 515 -3.06 8.53 6.91
N PHE A 516 -2.12 9.39 6.50
CA PHE A 516 -1.50 10.38 7.40
C PHE A 516 -2.42 11.48 7.94
N VAL A 517 -3.63 11.63 7.40
CA VAL A 517 -4.66 12.53 7.96
C VAL A 517 -5.88 11.76 8.47
N SER A 518 -5.78 10.42 8.52
CA SER A 518 -6.86 9.50 8.83
C SER A 518 -6.32 8.24 9.53
N SER A 519 -6.29 7.08 8.86
CA SER A 519 -6.08 5.75 9.45
C SER A 519 -4.76 5.54 10.19
N PHE A 520 -3.68 6.19 9.76
CA PHE A 520 -2.34 5.93 10.27
C PHE A 520 -1.98 6.75 11.52
N ARG A 521 -2.62 7.92 11.71
CA ARG A 521 -2.19 8.89 12.74
C ARG A 521 -3.02 8.89 14.02
N GLY A 522 -4.13 8.17 14.08
CA GLY A 522 -4.97 8.07 15.29
C GLY A 522 -4.22 7.57 16.53
N GLN A 523 -3.18 6.77 16.33
CA GLN A 523 -2.28 6.22 17.35
C GLN A 523 -1.36 7.27 18.00
N PHE A 524 -1.22 8.47 17.41
CA PHE A 524 -0.31 9.51 17.89
C PHE A 524 -1.10 10.72 18.38
N GLY A 525 -0.98 11.05 19.68
CA GLY A 525 -1.59 12.23 20.27
C GLY A 525 -3.13 12.28 20.30
N GLY A 526 -3.81 11.17 19.98
CA GLY A 526 -5.26 11.00 20.08
C GLY A 526 -6.08 11.79 19.06
N THR A 527 -5.46 12.53 18.15
CA THR A 527 -6.17 13.42 17.22
C THR A 527 -5.87 13.04 15.78
N THR A 528 -6.91 12.88 14.97
CA THR A 528 -6.82 12.63 13.53
C THR A 528 -7.85 13.46 12.79
N GLY A 529 -7.64 13.69 11.49
CA GLY A 529 -8.51 14.54 10.68
C GLY A 529 -9.80 13.86 10.25
N TYR A 530 -9.71 12.60 9.84
CA TYR A 530 -10.85 11.82 9.38
C TYR A 530 -11.03 10.58 10.25
N HIS A 531 -12.27 10.33 10.64
CA HIS A 531 -12.65 9.22 11.51
C HIS A 531 -14.13 8.86 11.30
N VAL A 532 -14.55 7.73 11.87
CA VAL A 532 -15.89 7.15 11.67
C VAL A 532 -17.07 8.08 12.00
N TRP A 533 -16.83 9.13 12.79
CA TRP A 533 -17.87 10.09 13.20
C TRP A 533 -18.06 11.26 12.24
N ASN A 534 -17.06 11.63 11.44
CA ASN A 534 -17.15 12.78 10.53
C ASN A 534 -17.21 12.37 9.05
N MET A 535 -16.65 11.21 8.68
CA MET A 535 -16.70 10.68 7.32
C MET A 535 -18.13 10.53 6.76
N PRO A 536 -19.13 10.03 7.53
CA PRO A 536 -20.49 9.87 6.99
C PRO A 536 -21.12 11.18 6.52
N GLN A 537 -20.90 12.28 7.26
CA GLN A 537 -21.40 13.60 6.89
C GLN A 537 -20.69 14.14 5.64
N ILE A 538 -19.38 13.95 5.54
CA ILE A 538 -18.60 14.33 4.34
C ILE A 538 -19.15 13.62 3.10
N ILE A 539 -19.36 12.30 3.20
CA ILE A 539 -19.90 11.49 2.10
C ILE A 539 -21.30 11.95 1.73
N THR A 540 -22.17 12.18 2.72
CA THR A 540 -23.55 12.65 2.51
C THR A 540 -23.57 13.99 1.79
N HIS A 541 -22.78 14.96 2.24
CA HIS A 541 -22.74 16.27 1.60
C HIS A 541 -22.12 16.24 0.20
N ALA A 542 -21.12 15.38 -0.02
CA ALA A 542 -20.47 15.25 -1.32
C ALA A 542 -21.37 14.54 -2.35
N THR A 543 -22.01 13.44 -1.96
CA THR A 543 -22.70 12.50 -2.87
C THR A 543 -24.22 12.65 -2.90
N GLY A 544 -24.82 13.18 -1.82
CA GLY A 544 -26.26 13.16 -1.60
C GLY A 544 -26.81 11.80 -1.13
N ILE A 545 -25.94 10.80 -0.92
CA ILE A 545 -26.32 9.50 -0.36
C ILE A 545 -26.18 9.60 1.16
N GLU A 546 -27.27 9.37 1.89
CA GLU A 546 -27.26 9.43 3.36
C GLU A 546 -26.37 8.32 3.95
N PHE A 547 -25.39 8.71 4.74
CA PHE A 547 -24.52 7.80 5.49
C PHE A 547 -24.55 8.14 6.98
N ASP A 548 -24.59 7.10 7.79
CA ASP A 548 -24.23 7.14 9.21
C ASP A 548 -23.00 6.26 9.48
N LYS A 549 -22.59 6.17 10.75
CA LYS A 549 -21.43 5.37 11.18
C LYS A 549 -21.60 3.90 10.81
N ASP A 550 -22.78 3.34 11.04
CA ASP A 550 -23.02 1.90 10.94
C ASP A 550 -23.05 1.47 9.48
N ARG A 551 -23.71 2.25 8.61
CA ARG A 551 -23.68 2.05 7.15
C ARG A 551 -22.26 2.18 6.59
N LEU A 552 -21.48 3.16 7.07
CA LEU A 552 -20.08 3.31 6.66
C LEU A 552 -19.25 2.08 7.06
N TRP A 553 -19.42 1.60 8.30
CA TRP A 553 -18.73 0.42 8.79
C TRP A 553 -19.14 -0.85 8.04
N GLU A 554 -20.41 -0.99 7.68
CA GLU A 554 -20.89 -2.09 6.85
C GLU A 554 -20.24 -2.08 5.45
N CYS A 555 -19.99 -0.90 4.86
CA CYS A 555 -19.25 -0.80 3.59
C CYS A 555 -17.82 -1.33 3.74
N PHE A 556 -17.13 -0.98 4.83
CA PHE A 556 -15.83 -1.57 5.15
C PHE A 556 -15.94 -3.10 5.24
N GLN A 557 -16.87 -3.63 6.05
CA GLN A 557 -17.01 -5.07 6.27
C GLN A 557 -17.32 -5.82 4.97
N ARG A 558 -18.16 -5.23 4.10
CA ARG A 558 -18.43 -5.75 2.76
C ARG A 558 -17.16 -5.78 1.90
N ASN A 559 -16.46 -4.65 1.77
CA ASN A 559 -15.25 -4.53 0.94
C ASN A 559 -14.19 -5.53 1.39
N ARG A 560 -13.98 -5.65 2.71
CA ARG A 560 -13.00 -6.56 3.30
C ARG A 560 -13.35 -8.02 3.08
N ASN A 561 -14.61 -8.42 3.22
CA ASN A 561 -15.04 -9.79 2.94
C ASN A 561 -14.99 -10.11 1.44
N LEU A 562 -15.25 -9.15 0.56
CA LEU A 562 -15.11 -9.31 -0.89
C LEU A 562 -13.65 -9.52 -1.30
N ILE A 563 -12.74 -8.67 -0.82
CA ILE A 563 -11.30 -8.81 -1.07
C ILE A 563 -10.80 -10.14 -0.50
N ARG A 564 -11.24 -10.51 0.70
CA ARG A 564 -10.92 -11.81 1.29
C ARG A 564 -11.35 -12.97 0.40
N ALA A 565 -12.61 -12.97 -0.01
CA ALA A 565 -13.18 -14.00 -0.86
C ALA A 565 -12.49 -14.07 -2.23
N LEU A 566 -12.09 -12.94 -2.80
CA LEU A 566 -11.28 -12.90 -4.02
C LEU A 566 -9.94 -13.62 -3.80
N ASN A 567 -9.22 -13.29 -2.73
CA ASN A 567 -7.96 -13.95 -2.40
C ASN A 567 -8.14 -15.44 -2.08
N ASN A 568 -9.21 -15.84 -1.39
CA ASN A 568 -9.51 -17.26 -1.20
C ASN A 568 -9.83 -17.97 -2.53
N ARG A 569 -10.51 -17.30 -3.45
CA ARG A 569 -10.77 -17.81 -4.81
C ARG A 569 -9.49 -17.98 -5.61
N LEU A 570 -8.47 -17.18 -5.31
CA LEU A 570 -7.11 -17.24 -5.89
C LEU A 570 -6.15 -18.17 -5.13
N GLY A 571 -6.60 -18.81 -4.04
CA GLY A 571 -5.85 -19.84 -3.33
C GLY A 571 -5.34 -19.45 -1.95
N LEU A 572 -5.60 -18.24 -1.45
CA LEU A 572 -5.24 -17.85 -0.08
C LEU A 572 -5.90 -18.78 0.94
N ARG A 573 -5.10 -19.35 1.83
CA ARG A 573 -5.54 -20.22 2.94
C ARG A 573 -4.71 -19.92 4.18
N ARG A 574 -5.19 -20.40 5.33
CA ARG A 574 -4.56 -20.24 6.66
C ARG A 574 -3.05 -20.49 6.70
N PHE A 575 -2.54 -21.51 5.98
CA PHE A 575 -1.10 -21.84 6.03
C PHE A 575 -0.19 -20.73 5.50
N MET A 576 -0.73 -19.80 4.70
CA MET A 576 0.01 -18.65 4.16
C MET A 576 0.02 -17.44 5.12
N GLU A 577 -0.77 -17.47 6.19
CA GLU A 577 -0.96 -16.35 7.12
C GLU A 577 -0.07 -16.52 8.35
N ARG A 578 1.24 -16.55 8.09
CA ARG A 578 2.30 -16.76 9.08
C ARG A 578 3.40 -15.73 8.88
N PRO A 579 3.79 -14.98 9.92
CA PRO A 579 4.99 -14.14 9.87
C PRO A 579 6.27 -14.98 9.71
N PRO A 580 7.42 -14.35 9.39
CA PRO A 580 8.70 -15.04 9.35
C PRO A 580 9.01 -15.77 10.67
N GLU A 581 9.71 -16.90 10.60
CA GLU A 581 9.97 -17.74 11.78
C GLU A 581 10.73 -16.98 12.89
N ASP A 582 11.66 -16.12 12.50
CA ASP A 582 12.49 -15.29 13.39
C ASP A 582 11.90 -13.89 13.65
N HIS A 583 10.64 -13.64 13.29
CA HIS A 583 10.03 -12.31 13.41
C HIS A 583 9.96 -11.81 14.87
N TRP A 584 9.80 -12.73 15.82
CA TRP A 584 9.95 -12.47 17.25
C TRP A 584 11.07 -13.31 17.84
N ALA A 585 11.92 -12.70 18.68
CA ALA A 585 12.97 -13.44 19.39
C ALA A 585 12.42 -14.50 20.36
N VAL A 586 11.21 -14.29 20.88
CA VAL A 586 10.44 -15.30 21.64
C VAL A 586 9.11 -15.52 20.93
N ARG A 587 9.00 -16.65 20.23
CA ARG A 587 7.83 -17.06 19.46
C ARG A 587 6.91 -17.97 20.27
N ASN A 588 5.60 -17.84 20.08
CA ASN A 588 4.61 -18.77 20.61
C ASN A 588 3.60 -19.10 19.49
N GLU A 589 3.99 -20.05 18.64
CA GLU A 589 3.20 -20.41 17.45
C GLU A 589 1.82 -20.99 17.80
N GLU A 590 1.70 -21.74 18.88
CA GLU A 590 0.43 -22.30 19.32
C GLU A 590 -0.57 -21.19 19.68
N TYR A 591 -0.13 -20.21 20.47
CA TYR A 591 -0.94 -19.05 20.80
C TYR A 591 -1.23 -18.16 19.57
N GLU A 592 -0.26 -17.99 18.66
CA GLU A 592 -0.48 -17.31 17.38
C GLU A 592 -1.63 -17.98 16.60
N GLN A 593 -1.62 -19.31 16.46
CA GLN A 593 -2.68 -20.02 15.75
C GLN A 593 -4.03 -19.93 16.47
N LEU A 594 -4.06 -20.03 17.80
CA LEU A 594 -5.29 -19.82 18.56
C LEU A 594 -5.86 -18.41 18.35
N LEU A 595 -5.02 -17.38 18.40
CA LEU A 595 -5.43 -16.00 18.20
C LEU A 595 -5.93 -15.76 16.77
N LEU A 596 -5.28 -16.37 15.76
CA LEU A 596 -5.74 -16.34 14.37
C LEU A 596 -7.13 -16.98 14.22
N THR A 597 -7.37 -18.09 14.92
CA THR A 597 -8.70 -18.74 14.96
C THR A 597 -9.76 -17.84 15.59
N LYS A 598 -9.43 -17.12 16.67
CA LYS A 598 -10.34 -16.13 17.27
C LYS A 598 -10.64 -14.98 16.32
N TYR A 599 -9.64 -14.46 15.61
CA TYR A 599 -9.83 -13.43 14.60
C TYR A 599 -10.71 -13.90 13.45
N TYR A 600 -10.48 -15.10 12.90
CA TYR A 600 -11.36 -15.65 11.85
C TYR A 600 -12.79 -15.84 12.33
N ASP A 601 -13.00 -16.33 13.55
CA ASP A 601 -14.34 -16.51 14.11
C ASP A 601 -15.07 -15.16 14.27
N PHE A 602 -14.37 -14.15 14.79
CA PHE A 602 -14.88 -12.78 14.89
C PHE A 602 -15.29 -12.22 13.53
N LYS A 603 -14.50 -12.49 12.48
CA LYS A 603 -14.82 -12.07 11.11
C LYS A 603 -15.94 -12.88 10.47
N GLY A 604 -16.40 -13.95 11.10
CA GLY A 604 -17.38 -14.87 10.54
C GLY A 604 -16.81 -15.73 9.42
N TRP A 605 -15.56 -16.17 9.56
CA TRP A 605 -14.87 -17.03 8.59
C TRP A 605 -14.69 -18.45 9.11
N THR A 606 -14.44 -19.37 8.18
CA THR A 606 -14.07 -20.75 8.45
C THR A 606 -12.68 -20.85 9.09
N PHE A 607 -12.33 -22.04 9.58
CA PHE A 607 -10.98 -22.30 10.09
C PHE A 607 -9.88 -22.05 9.04
N ASP A 608 -10.17 -22.25 7.75
CA ASP A 608 -9.21 -21.98 6.66
C ASP A 608 -9.20 -20.50 6.22
N GLY A 609 -9.93 -19.64 6.94
CA GLY A 609 -10.00 -18.20 6.73
C GLY A 609 -10.81 -17.82 5.49
N ILE A 610 -11.89 -18.55 5.20
CA ILE A 610 -12.81 -18.26 4.08
C ILE A 610 -14.10 -17.65 4.68
N PRO A 611 -14.63 -16.53 4.17
CA PRO A 611 -15.92 -16.01 4.64
C PRO A 611 -17.02 -17.05 4.49
N THR A 612 -17.80 -17.30 5.56
CA THR A 612 -18.91 -18.25 5.50
C THR A 612 -20.02 -17.73 4.60
N LYS A 613 -20.90 -18.62 4.14
CA LYS A 613 -22.11 -18.25 3.39
C LYS A 613 -22.94 -17.21 4.16
N GLU A 614 -23.19 -17.44 5.45
CA GLU A 614 -23.95 -16.54 6.32
C GLU A 614 -23.33 -15.13 6.37
N THR A 615 -22.00 -15.04 6.53
CA THR A 615 -21.28 -13.76 6.54
C THR A 615 -21.37 -13.05 5.20
N LEU A 616 -21.22 -13.77 4.09
CA LEU A 616 -21.32 -13.20 2.75
C LEU A 616 -22.74 -12.70 2.48
N GLU A 617 -23.78 -13.47 2.81
CA GLU A 617 -25.18 -13.06 2.65
C GLU A 617 -25.51 -11.83 3.52
N LYS A 618 -25.04 -11.81 4.76
CA LYS A 618 -25.18 -10.66 5.69
C LYS A 618 -24.70 -9.35 5.06
N PHE A 619 -23.57 -9.39 4.35
CA PHE A 619 -22.98 -8.19 3.72
C PHE A 619 -23.35 -8.02 2.25
N SER A 620 -24.46 -8.61 1.80
CA SER A 620 -24.97 -8.49 0.42
C SER A 620 -24.04 -9.06 -0.65
N LEU A 621 -23.25 -10.08 -0.30
CA LEU A 621 -22.33 -10.81 -1.16
C LEU A 621 -22.83 -12.23 -1.47
N GLY A 622 -24.14 -12.46 -1.55
CA GLY A 622 -24.72 -13.78 -1.84
C GLY A 622 -24.19 -14.40 -3.15
N TYR A 623 -23.97 -13.59 -4.18
CA TYR A 623 -23.36 -14.03 -5.45
C TYR A 623 -21.92 -14.56 -5.27
N VAL A 624 -21.17 -14.04 -4.30
CA VAL A 624 -19.84 -14.53 -3.93
C VAL A 624 -19.96 -15.91 -3.28
N ALA A 625 -20.91 -16.07 -2.36
CA ALA A 625 -21.16 -17.35 -1.71
C ALA A 625 -21.54 -18.43 -2.74
N GLU A 626 -22.43 -18.11 -3.68
CA GLU A 626 -22.82 -19.00 -4.77
C GLU A 626 -21.63 -19.40 -5.67
N ASP A 627 -20.77 -18.45 -6.07
CA ASP A 627 -19.57 -18.74 -6.86
C ASP A 627 -18.58 -19.62 -6.10
N LEU A 628 -18.32 -19.34 -4.81
CA LEU A 628 -17.43 -20.15 -3.99
C LEU A 628 -17.97 -21.57 -3.77
N ILE A 629 -19.29 -21.72 -3.59
CA ILE A 629 -19.95 -23.04 -3.46
C ILE A 629 -19.85 -23.82 -4.77
N LYS A 630 -20.17 -23.17 -5.90
CA LYS A 630 -20.07 -23.78 -7.23
C LYS A 630 -18.66 -24.30 -7.54
N ARG A 631 -17.64 -23.66 -6.98
CA ARG A 631 -16.22 -24.03 -7.11
C ARG A 631 -15.75 -25.06 -6.10
N GLY A 632 -16.57 -25.46 -5.14
CA GLY A 632 -16.18 -26.36 -4.05
C GLY A 632 -15.19 -25.73 -3.06
N ILE A 633 -15.07 -24.40 -3.04
CA ILE A 633 -14.30 -23.67 -2.02
C ILE A 633 -15.13 -23.59 -0.72
N LEU A 634 -16.45 -23.51 -0.87
CA LEU A 634 -17.43 -23.68 0.19
C LEU A 634 -18.35 -24.86 -0.17
N THR A 635 -18.89 -25.50 0.86
CA THR A 635 -20.00 -26.44 0.90
C THR A 635 -21.34 -25.74 1.16
N GLY A 636 -21.32 -24.57 1.81
CA GLY A 636 -22.50 -23.75 2.11
C GLY A 636 -23.12 -23.98 3.50
N ASN A 637 -22.60 -24.93 4.28
CA ASN A 637 -23.05 -25.25 5.64
C ASN A 637 -21.90 -25.14 6.67
N GLU A 638 -20.89 -24.34 6.37
CA GLU A 638 -19.71 -24.18 7.22
C GLU A 638 -20.06 -23.60 8.59
N VAL A 639 -19.30 -24.03 9.59
CA VAL A 639 -19.26 -23.37 10.88
C VAL A 639 -18.10 -22.36 10.91
N THR A 640 -18.22 -21.35 11.77
CA THR A 640 -17.14 -20.39 12.03
C THR A 640 -15.93 -21.07 12.69
N ALA A 641 -14.77 -20.43 12.61
CA ALA A 641 -13.49 -21.03 12.97
C ALA A 641 -13.44 -21.66 14.38
N LEU A 642 -14.02 -21.04 15.41
CA LEU A 642 -13.99 -21.59 16.78
C LEU A 642 -14.93 -22.80 16.97
N LYS A 643 -15.90 -22.98 16.06
CA LYS A 643 -16.84 -24.10 16.05
C LYS A 643 -16.32 -25.30 15.24
N ASP A 644 -15.26 -25.12 14.46
CA ASP A 644 -14.60 -26.20 13.70
C ASP A 644 -13.92 -27.21 14.64
N ALA A 645 -13.97 -28.50 14.31
CA ALA A 645 -13.35 -29.55 15.11
C ALA A 645 -11.82 -29.38 15.23
N ARG A 646 -11.17 -28.79 14.20
CA ARG A 646 -9.73 -28.51 14.19
C ARG A 646 -9.32 -27.50 15.25
N ALA A 647 -10.18 -26.53 15.57
CA ALA A 647 -9.92 -25.54 16.60
C ALA A 647 -9.87 -26.13 18.02
N LYS A 648 -10.42 -27.33 18.25
CA LYS A 648 -10.33 -28.00 19.57
C LYS A 648 -8.90 -28.39 19.92
N LYS A 649 -8.10 -28.77 18.90
CA LYS A 649 -6.68 -29.12 19.08
C LYS A 649 -5.78 -27.93 19.41
N GLU A 650 -6.29 -26.70 19.23
CA GLU A 650 -5.59 -25.45 19.59
C GLU A 650 -6.01 -24.94 20.98
N LYS A 651 -6.98 -25.59 21.63
CA LYS A 651 -7.50 -25.23 22.96
C LYS A 651 -7.05 -26.21 24.06
N GLU A 652 -6.58 -27.39 23.67
CA GLU A 652 -6.01 -28.46 24.50
C GLU A 652 -4.49 -28.33 24.53
#